data_AF-A0A257W2B3-F1
#
_entry.id   AF-A0A257W2B3-F1
#
_cell.length_a   1.000
_cell.length_b   1.000
_cell.length_c   1.000
_cell.angle_alpha   90.00
_cell.angle_beta   90.00
_cell.angle_gamma   90.00
#
_symmetry.space_group_name_H-M   'P 1'
#
loop_
_entity.id
_entity.type
_entity.pdbx_description
1 polymer ?
#
loop_
_entity_poly.entity_id
_entity_poly.type
_entity_poly.pdbx_seq_one_letter_code
_entity_poly.pdbx_strand_id
1 'polypeptide(L)'
;MKNLNMLKATVAPAALGLAMLATPGFAQEVPQTTAAAEEAPTVIVVTGSRIASPNLDSISPVTVVSAADVKATGTTRIEDLVNSLPQVFAGQGSNISNGSTGTATLDLRGLGSDRTLVLINGRRVIPGDPSSSAADINIIPASMIKRVDVLTGGASAVYGADAVAGVVNFVLDTQFEGFRLDGQYSLYNHRNRAGVGVTQELDRRNFAYPRGSSTNGGTVDATLSFGAGFDDGHGHVTAYVGYRKTNPVLQSSRDYSSCVLGAQTTAQVAASPNRPYNCGGSFTGARGNFIAYNSFGDSTDLLGGGADGKSPDGIADSLTSTVYSLGAGRSFENAADAPYNFGPLNYFQRPDERYTAGLFADYEISEAIHPYMEFMFMDDRTVAQIAPSGNFGSTLSINCDNPLLSAQQKAIVCSSENLLVSASPLRAFDVVANSPGETAFNFTDPSTGAQYNRGFLQTFRRNVEGGPRQDDLQHTNYRAVIGTKGRLGKAWNYDAYYQYGRTIFSETYFNDTSISRMTKALDVVTGPNGQPVCRSVLDGSDPNCKVWDIFGGTVSKDAISYYSVPAFQRGINTEQVASAYLSGSLGEYGIKSPFANDGLGLVVGAEYRKETLNFQPDVLYQTADLSGQGAKILPVQGDYHVTEFFGELRIPLVQDSFIYDASITGGYRNSKYVLSTKNSFTTNTYKIEGEISPVRDIRFRAGYNRAVRIPTLQDLFKPNAIQLDGSTDPCAGFAITPDDVGCLAQGLSVGQTVAENPAGQYNGFLGGNPGLSPEVADTITAGAVFTPTFIPGLSISVDYFNIKIKGAIQGYGTDTILKQCTDTADPTFCSLVHRDASGSLWRTSDGFTINPTRNIGGVKTSGIDVNLGYNREVGAGRATISFVGTYLDKLITDNGLSPAYNCAGLHGVLCGTPNPKWRHQMRVGYEAKNGLGASVRWRFFQHVTQDGSSSQPALTGDTQPANLRMPDVSYFDLALTARVGDHYAFRIGANNFFDKQPPLVGNPVCGGDSRCNGNVWAQVYDSVGRYIYAGVTLDF
;
A
#
# COMPACT_ATOMS: atom_id res chain seq x y z
N MET A 1 -50.33 -34.06 -22.00
CA MET A 1 -51.71 -33.66 -21.67
C MET A 1 -51.65 -32.54 -20.63
N LYS A 2 -52.22 -31.38 -21.00
CA LYS A 2 -52.79 -30.28 -20.19
C LYS A 2 -52.12 -29.78 -18.89
N ASN A 3 -51.87 -28.47 -18.95
CA ASN A 3 -51.92 -27.43 -17.90
C ASN A 3 -50.71 -27.26 -16.96
N LEU A 4 -49.92 -26.21 -17.21
CA LEU A 4 -49.34 -25.30 -16.20
C LEU A 4 -48.75 -24.06 -16.90
N ASN A 5 -49.63 -23.17 -17.37
CA ASN A 5 -49.30 -21.79 -17.76
C ASN A 5 -50.01 -20.86 -16.77
N MET A 6 -49.33 -20.44 -15.71
CA MET A 6 -49.66 -19.26 -14.88
C MET A 6 -48.56 -19.07 -13.83
N LEU A 7 -47.51 -18.33 -14.19
CA LEU A 7 -46.57 -17.65 -13.26
C LEU A 7 -45.69 -16.70 -14.08
N LYS A 8 -46.33 -15.69 -14.69
CA LYS A 8 -45.68 -14.49 -15.24
C LYS A 8 -46.44 -13.26 -14.73
N ALA A 9 -46.31 -12.97 -13.44
CA ALA A 9 -46.63 -11.70 -12.82
C ALA A 9 -46.44 -11.84 -11.30
N THR A 10 -45.27 -11.44 -10.77
CA THR A 10 -45.08 -10.87 -9.41
C THR A 10 -43.58 -10.78 -9.07
N VAL A 11 -42.86 -9.74 -9.51
CA VAL A 11 -41.80 -9.02 -8.74
C VAL A 11 -41.58 -7.60 -9.33
N ALA A 12 -42.65 -6.91 -9.73
CA ALA A 12 -42.56 -5.58 -10.38
C ALA A 12 -43.10 -4.35 -9.61
N PRO A 13 -43.60 -4.39 -8.35
CA PRO A 13 -44.10 -3.16 -7.70
C PRO A 13 -43.24 -2.69 -6.51
N ALA A 14 -41.93 -2.47 -6.71
CA ALA A 14 -41.11 -1.77 -5.70
C ALA A 14 -40.29 -0.57 -6.23
N ALA A 15 -40.20 -0.36 -7.55
CA ALA A 15 -39.31 0.66 -8.13
C ALA A 15 -40.00 1.77 -8.96
N LEU A 16 -41.33 1.77 -9.13
CA LEU A 16 -42.05 2.72 -9.99
C LEU A 16 -43.29 3.28 -9.31
N GLY A 17 -43.09 4.21 -8.39
CA GLY A 17 -44.14 5.01 -7.78
C GLY A 17 -44.00 6.48 -8.11
N LEU A 18 -43.98 6.88 -9.40
CA LEU A 18 -44.23 8.25 -9.89
C LEU A 18 -44.05 8.34 -11.42
N ALA A 19 -45.02 7.81 -12.19
CA ALA A 19 -45.37 8.27 -13.54
C ALA A 19 -46.42 7.31 -14.15
N MET A 20 -47.71 7.58 -13.90
CA MET A 20 -48.78 7.06 -14.76
C MET A 20 -49.39 8.24 -15.50
N LEU A 21 -49.43 8.16 -16.84
CA LEU A 21 -50.62 8.32 -17.68
C LEU A 21 -50.21 8.47 -19.16
N ALA A 22 -50.18 7.36 -19.92
CA ALA A 22 -50.49 7.34 -21.35
C ALA A 22 -50.78 5.89 -21.79
N THR A 23 -51.90 5.71 -22.50
CA THR A 23 -52.43 4.43 -23.03
C THR A 23 -51.72 3.97 -24.31
N PRO A 24 -51.76 2.67 -24.67
CA PRO A 24 -51.03 2.10 -25.80
C PRO A 24 -51.73 2.36 -27.15
N GLY A 25 -50.94 2.72 -28.17
CA GLY A 25 -51.35 2.80 -29.58
C GLY A 25 -50.78 1.62 -30.37
N PHE A 26 -51.61 1.05 -31.24
CA PHE A 26 -51.35 -0.17 -32.03
C PHE A 26 -50.21 -0.02 -33.06
N ALA A 27 -49.48 -1.12 -33.25
CA ALA A 27 -48.40 -1.32 -34.22
C ALA A 27 -48.86 -1.39 -35.69
N GLN A 28 -48.03 -0.87 -36.61
CA GLN A 28 -48.00 -1.25 -38.03
C GLN A 28 -46.54 -1.41 -38.50
N GLU A 29 -46.22 -2.59 -39.04
CA GLU A 29 -44.97 -2.92 -39.74
C GLU A 29 -44.96 -2.36 -41.18
N VAL A 30 -43.84 -1.77 -41.62
CA VAL A 30 -43.36 -1.79 -43.03
C VAL A 30 -41.83 -1.55 -43.06
N PRO A 31 -41.09 -1.84 -44.16
CA PRO A 31 -39.97 -2.79 -44.18
C PRO A 31 -38.57 -2.14 -44.31
N GLN A 32 -37.55 -2.96 -44.03
CA GLN A 32 -36.13 -2.66 -44.17
C GLN A 32 -35.75 -2.17 -45.59
N THR A 33 -35.14 -0.98 -45.66
CA THR A 33 -34.29 -0.56 -46.79
C THR A 33 -32.88 -0.29 -46.29
N THR A 34 -31.93 -1.05 -46.86
CA THR A 34 -30.48 -0.92 -46.75
C THR A 34 -30.02 0.46 -47.22
N ALA A 35 -29.46 1.27 -46.31
CA ALA A 35 -28.74 2.50 -46.61
C ALA A 35 -27.24 2.31 -46.32
N ALA A 36 -26.43 2.85 -47.24
CA ALA A 36 -24.99 2.72 -47.30
C ALA A 36 -24.27 3.28 -46.06
N ALA A 37 -23.13 2.69 -45.73
CA ALA A 37 -22.23 3.14 -44.68
C ALA A 37 -21.77 4.57 -44.97
N GLU A 38 -22.30 5.52 -44.20
CA GLU A 38 -21.83 6.90 -44.13
C GLU A 38 -20.60 6.93 -43.20
N GLU A 39 -19.48 7.44 -43.71
CA GLU A 39 -18.24 7.64 -42.94
C GLU A 39 -18.50 8.57 -41.76
N ALA A 40 -18.38 8.04 -40.54
CA ALA A 40 -18.47 8.86 -39.32
C ALA A 40 -17.22 9.76 -39.22
N PRO A 41 -17.38 11.07 -38.94
CA PRO A 41 -16.26 11.97 -38.73
C PRO A 41 -15.44 11.54 -37.50
N THR A 42 -14.12 11.74 -37.55
CA THR A 42 -13.17 11.39 -36.50
C THR A 42 -13.57 12.00 -35.15
N VAL A 43 -14.17 11.17 -34.29
CA VAL A 43 -14.45 11.50 -32.89
C VAL A 43 -13.11 11.63 -32.17
N ILE A 44 -12.88 12.75 -31.49
CA ILE A 44 -11.80 12.89 -30.51
C ILE A 44 -12.00 11.78 -29.48
N VAL A 45 -11.15 10.74 -29.55
CA VAL A 45 -11.23 9.59 -28.65
C VAL A 45 -10.75 10.03 -27.27
N VAL A 46 -11.65 10.61 -26.49
CA VAL A 46 -11.65 10.40 -25.04
C VAL A 46 -11.98 8.93 -24.88
N THR A 47 -11.01 8.13 -24.43
CA THR A 47 -11.08 6.66 -24.23
C THR A 47 -12.51 6.12 -24.13
N GLY A 48 -13.10 5.67 -25.25
CA GLY A 48 -14.55 5.38 -25.27
C GLY A 48 -15.14 4.71 -26.52
N SER A 49 -14.41 4.59 -27.64
CA SER A 49 -14.94 3.92 -28.85
C SER A 49 -14.88 2.39 -28.75
N ARG A 50 -15.89 1.71 -29.32
CA ARG A 50 -16.08 0.25 -29.28
C ARG A 50 -15.15 -0.53 -30.22
N ILE A 51 -14.35 0.11 -31.09
CA ILE A 51 -13.59 -0.58 -32.16
C ILE A 51 -12.15 -0.05 -32.38
N ALA A 52 -11.77 1.09 -31.81
CA ALA A 52 -10.40 1.62 -31.92
C ALA A 52 -9.50 1.09 -30.80
N SER A 53 -8.28 0.65 -31.10
CA SER A 53 -7.25 0.38 -30.09
C SER A 53 -6.71 1.72 -29.61
N PRO A 54 -7.02 2.18 -28.38
CA PRO A 54 -6.67 3.53 -27.91
C PRO A 54 -5.19 3.86 -28.05
N ASN A 55 -4.30 2.86 -27.95
CA ASN A 55 -2.86 3.06 -28.14
C ASN A 55 -2.44 3.38 -29.57
N LEU A 56 -3.21 2.96 -30.58
CA LEU A 56 -2.86 3.17 -32.00
C LEU A 56 -3.25 4.58 -32.47
N ASP A 57 -4.26 5.16 -31.82
CA ASP A 57 -4.82 6.46 -32.17
C ASP A 57 -4.46 7.57 -31.17
N SER A 58 -3.97 7.21 -29.98
CA SER A 58 -3.48 8.16 -28.97
C SER A 58 -2.03 8.55 -29.21
N ILE A 59 -1.73 9.85 -29.08
CA ILE A 59 -0.36 10.38 -29.12
C ILE A 59 0.41 10.02 -27.84
N SER A 60 -0.31 9.89 -26.71
CA SER A 60 0.26 9.38 -25.47
C SER A 60 0.14 7.85 -25.39
N PRO A 61 1.18 7.12 -24.94
CA PRO A 61 1.13 5.66 -24.85
C PRO A 61 0.07 5.16 -23.85
N VAL A 62 -0.80 4.26 -24.32
CA VAL A 62 -1.86 3.63 -23.51
C VAL A 62 -1.72 2.13 -23.58
N THR A 63 -1.71 1.45 -22.44
CA THR A 63 -1.83 -0.01 -22.39
C THR A 63 -3.27 -0.38 -22.04
N VAL A 64 -3.90 -1.25 -22.83
CA VAL A 64 -5.29 -1.67 -22.60
C VAL A 64 -5.35 -3.11 -22.13
N VAL A 65 -6.03 -3.35 -21.02
CA VAL A 65 -6.40 -4.69 -20.55
C VAL A 65 -7.86 -4.95 -20.91
N SER A 66 -8.12 -5.96 -21.74
CA SER A 66 -9.46 -6.27 -22.22
C SER A 66 -10.29 -7.07 -21.20
N ALA A 67 -11.62 -7.02 -21.30
CA ALA A 67 -12.50 -7.90 -20.53
C ALA A 67 -12.18 -9.40 -20.70
N ALA A 68 -11.70 -9.80 -21.89
CA ALA A 68 -11.28 -11.18 -22.12
C ALA A 68 -10.04 -11.53 -21.29
N ASP A 69 -9.07 -10.63 -21.17
CA ASP A 69 -7.89 -10.81 -20.32
C ASP A 69 -8.26 -10.85 -18.84
N VAL A 70 -9.23 -10.03 -18.41
CA VAL A 70 -9.78 -10.05 -17.04
C VAL A 70 -10.36 -11.42 -16.73
N LYS A 71 -11.28 -11.91 -17.57
CA LYS A 71 -11.93 -13.22 -17.41
C LYS A 71 -10.93 -14.38 -17.49
N ALA A 72 -9.99 -14.31 -18.43
CA ALA A 72 -8.97 -15.36 -18.61
C ALA A 72 -8.00 -15.43 -17.44
N THR A 73 -7.72 -14.33 -16.75
CA THR A 73 -6.85 -14.33 -15.56
C THR A 73 -7.56 -14.92 -14.34
N GLY A 74 -8.90 -14.86 -14.31
CA GLY A 74 -9.72 -15.46 -13.27
C GLY A 74 -9.48 -14.90 -11.88
N THR A 75 -8.85 -13.73 -11.74
CA THR A 75 -8.68 -13.08 -10.44
C THR A 75 -9.95 -12.34 -10.05
N THR A 76 -10.34 -12.45 -8.78
CA THR A 76 -11.45 -11.72 -8.16
C THR A 76 -11.01 -10.37 -7.58
N ARG A 77 -9.70 -10.09 -7.61
CA ARG A 77 -9.05 -8.90 -7.06
C ARG A 77 -8.47 -8.08 -8.20
N ILE A 78 -8.83 -6.80 -8.27
CA ILE A 78 -8.47 -5.94 -9.41
C ILE A 78 -6.99 -5.57 -9.32
N GLU A 79 -6.45 -5.40 -8.13
CA GLU A 79 -5.03 -5.15 -7.92
C GLU A 79 -4.17 -6.26 -8.53
N ASP A 80 -4.53 -7.54 -8.40
CA ASP A 80 -3.78 -8.65 -9.03
C ASP A 80 -3.81 -8.59 -10.56
N LEU A 81 -4.94 -8.15 -11.13
CA LEU A 81 -5.07 -8.00 -12.57
C LEU A 81 -4.11 -6.93 -13.08
N VAL A 82 -4.12 -5.75 -12.44
CA VAL A 82 -3.35 -4.60 -12.92
C VAL A 82 -1.86 -4.73 -12.56
N ASN A 83 -1.51 -5.31 -11.40
CA ASN A 83 -0.12 -5.61 -10.99
C ASN A 83 0.61 -6.58 -11.93
N SER A 84 -0.13 -7.34 -12.74
CA SER A 84 0.46 -8.19 -13.77
C SER A 84 1.05 -7.39 -14.93
N LEU A 85 0.72 -6.10 -15.05
CA LEU A 85 1.34 -5.20 -16.01
C LEU A 85 2.74 -4.77 -15.51
N PRO A 86 3.76 -4.77 -16.38
CA PRO A 86 5.12 -4.35 -16.03
C PRO A 86 5.24 -2.94 -15.43
N GLN A 87 4.28 -2.07 -15.75
CA GLN A 87 4.28 -0.66 -15.38
C GLN A 87 3.56 -0.36 -14.08
N VAL A 88 2.85 -1.34 -13.51
CA VAL A 88 2.02 -1.15 -12.31
C VAL A 88 2.58 -2.00 -11.17
N PHE A 89 2.55 -1.43 -9.98
CA PHE A 89 2.84 -2.07 -8.71
C PHE A 89 1.64 -1.84 -7.78
N ALA A 90 1.44 -2.73 -6.79
CA ALA A 90 0.47 -2.47 -5.73
C ALA A 90 1.10 -1.61 -4.65
N GLY A 91 0.38 -0.56 -4.25
CA GLY A 91 0.71 0.20 -3.04
C GLY A 91 0.24 -0.54 -1.80
N GLN A 92 -1.07 -0.79 -1.73
CA GLN A 92 -1.75 -1.59 -0.70
C GLN A 92 -2.48 -2.77 -1.33
N GLY A 93 -2.60 -3.87 -0.59
CA GLY A 93 -3.27 -5.08 -1.06
C GLY A 93 -3.48 -6.11 0.05
N SER A 94 -4.24 -7.16 -0.28
CA SER A 94 -4.66 -8.21 0.68
C SER A 94 -3.53 -9.07 1.28
N ASN A 95 -2.33 -8.99 0.73
CA ASN A 95 -1.10 -9.65 1.16
C ASN A 95 -0.23 -8.78 2.10
N ILE A 96 -0.68 -7.59 2.48
CA ILE A 96 -0.07 -6.81 3.58
C ILE A 96 -0.90 -7.06 4.83
N SER A 97 -0.23 -7.42 5.93
CA SER A 97 -0.90 -7.65 7.23
C SER A 97 -0.37 -6.72 8.31
N ASN A 98 0.93 -6.44 8.34
CA ASN A 98 1.49 -5.42 9.22
C ASN A 98 1.45 -4.06 8.52
N GLY A 99 0.79 -3.05 9.10
CA GLY A 99 0.61 -1.73 8.47
C GLY A 99 -0.38 -1.74 7.31
N SER A 100 -1.41 -2.60 7.38
CA SER A 100 -2.44 -2.64 6.35
C SER A 100 -3.46 -1.53 6.53
N THR A 101 -3.97 -0.99 5.42
CA THR A 101 -5.01 0.04 5.41
C THR A 101 -6.39 -0.49 5.04
N GLY A 102 -6.55 -1.80 4.81
CA GLY A 102 -7.83 -2.34 4.34
C GLY A 102 -8.05 -2.21 2.83
N THR A 103 -7.52 -1.15 2.22
CA THR A 103 -7.74 -0.79 0.81
C THR A 103 -6.86 -1.51 -0.21
N ALA A 104 -7.23 -1.39 -1.49
CA ALA A 104 -6.40 -1.75 -2.64
C ALA A 104 -6.03 -0.50 -3.44
N THR A 105 -4.73 -0.24 -3.66
CA THR A 105 -4.24 0.97 -4.34
C THR A 105 -3.23 0.67 -5.44
N LEU A 106 -3.15 1.53 -6.46
CA LEU A 106 -2.29 1.37 -7.62
C LEU A 106 -1.11 2.35 -7.60
N ASP A 107 0.09 1.86 -7.90
CA ASP A 107 1.32 2.63 -8.01
C ASP A 107 1.95 2.43 -9.39
N LEU A 108 1.80 3.42 -10.27
CA LEU A 108 2.43 3.42 -11.59
C LEU A 108 3.93 3.73 -11.47
N ARG A 109 4.74 2.81 -12.00
CA ARG A 109 6.21 2.90 -12.09
C ARG A 109 6.92 3.02 -10.74
N GLY A 110 6.27 2.68 -9.63
CA GLY A 110 6.88 2.77 -8.29
C GLY A 110 7.09 4.22 -7.82
N LEU A 111 6.27 5.15 -8.33
CA LEU A 111 6.33 6.57 -7.99
C LEU A 111 5.39 6.92 -6.82
N GLY A 112 4.71 5.95 -6.21
CA GLY A 112 3.78 6.13 -5.11
C GLY A 112 2.32 6.24 -5.58
N SER A 113 1.40 5.68 -4.78
CA SER A 113 -0.03 5.63 -5.11
C SER A 113 -0.70 7.00 -5.18
N ASP A 114 -0.24 7.97 -4.40
CA ASP A 114 -0.75 9.35 -4.43
C ASP A 114 -0.37 10.11 -5.72
N ARG A 115 0.49 9.53 -6.56
CA ARG A 115 0.89 10.09 -7.88
C ARG A 115 0.22 9.38 -9.05
N THR A 116 -0.71 8.46 -8.78
CA THR A 116 -1.47 7.70 -9.78
C THR A 116 -2.94 8.10 -9.70
N LEU A 117 -3.47 8.69 -10.77
CA LEU A 117 -4.88 9.06 -10.82
C LEU A 117 -5.73 7.87 -11.28
N VAL A 118 -6.74 7.51 -10.50
CA VAL A 118 -7.71 6.47 -10.84
C VAL A 118 -9.03 7.09 -11.28
N LEU A 119 -9.56 6.62 -12.41
CA LEU A 119 -10.82 7.07 -12.98
C LEU A 119 -11.81 5.89 -13.15
N ILE A 120 -13.09 6.18 -13.05
CA ILE A 120 -14.20 5.32 -13.49
C ILE A 120 -14.96 6.09 -14.56
N ASN A 121 -15.10 5.50 -15.75
CA ASN A 121 -15.74 6.14 -16.91
C ASN A 121 -15.19 7.57 -17.20
N GLY A 122 -13.88 7.77 -17.01
CA GLY A 122 -13.23 9.06 -17.22
C GLY A 122 -13.39 10.08 -16.09
N ARG A 123 -13.97 9.71 -14.94
CA ARG A 123 -14.19 10.60 -13.78
C ARG A 123 -13.43 10.11 -12.55
N ARG A 124 -12.92 11.04 -11.75
CA ARG A 124 -12.07 10.74 -10.57
C ARG A 124 -12.78 9.84 -9.56
N VAL A 125 -12.02 8.92 -8.97
CA VAL A 125 -12.43 8.16 -7.80
C VAL A 125 -11.94 8.88 -6.54
N ILE A 126 -12.81 8.95 -5.55
CA ILE A 126 -12.55 9.64 -4.28
C ILE A 126 -11.42 8.96 -3.48
N PRO A 127 -10.74 9.67 -2.56
CA PRO A 127 -9.76 9.06 -1.65
C PRO A 127 -10.36 7.96 -0.79
N GLY A 128 -9.79 6.76 -0.87
CA GLY A 128 -10.36 5.54 -0.28
C GLY A 128 -10.07 5.33 1.20
N ASP A 129 -9.19 6.12 1.82
CA ASP A 129 -8.80 5.96 3.23
C ASP A 129 -8.44 7.31 3.88
N PRO A 130 -8.73 7.58 5.16
CA PRO A 130 -8.35 8.84 5.81
C PRO A 130 -6.85 9.04 6.01
N SER A 131 -6.02 8.01 5.82
CA SER A 131 -4.55 8.09 5.95
C SER A 131 -3.81 8.35 4.63
N SER A 132 -4.50 8.28 3.47
CA SER A 132 -3.91 8.46 2.13
C SER A 132 -4.89 9.17 1.18
N SER A 133 -4.38 9.82 0.13
CA SER A 133 -5.23 10.37 -0.94
C SER A 133 -5.53 9.37 -2.07
N ALA A 134 -4.92 8.18 -2.04
CA ALA A 134 -5.09 7.19 -3.10
C ALA A 134 -6.52 6.64 -3.16
N ALA A 135 -6.98 6.33 -4.37
CA ALA A 135 -8.27 5.71 -4.59
C ALA A 135 -8.25 4.24 -4.15
N ASP A 136 -9.33 3.80 -3.50
CA ASP A 136 -9.56 2.37 -3.22
C ASP A 136 -10.30 1.72 -4.40
N ILE A 137 -9.58 0.86 -5.14
CA ILE A 137 -10.14 0.18 -6.32
C ILE A 137 -11.06 -0.99 -5.97
N ASN A 138 -11.23 -1.34 -4.69
CA ASN A 138 -12.20 -2.35 -4.27
C ASN A 138 -13.65 -1.98 -4.65
N ILE A 139 -13.96 -0.70 -4.87
CA ILE A 139 -15.31 -0.26 -5.29
C ILE A 139 -15.71 -0.76 -6.69
N ILE A 140 -14.74 -1.18 -7.50
CA ILE A 140 -14.98 -1.62 -8.87
C ILE A 140 -15.24 -3.14 -8.88
N PRO A 141 -16.36 -3.61 -9.43
CA PRO A 141 -16.58 -5.04 -9.64
C PRO A 141 -15.89 -5.49 -10.95
N ALA A 142 -15.08 -6.54 -10.89
CA ALA A 142 -14.33 -7.05 -12.05
C ALA A 142 -15.23 -7.49 -13.21
N SER A 143 -16.44 -7.98 -12.90
CA SER A 143 -17.46 -8.44 -13.86
C SER A 143 -18.08 -7.31 -14.70
N MET A 144 -18.06 -6.06 -14.21
CA MET A 144 -18.55 -4.90 -14.96
C MET A 144 -17.45 -4.23 -15.78
N ILE A 145 -16.18 -4.65 -15.65
CA ILE A 145 -15.08 -4.06 -16.40
C ILE A 145 -15.20 -4.46 -17.86
N LYS A 146 -15.38 -3.47 -18.72
CA LYS A 146 -15.29 -3.60 -20.17
C LYS A 146 -13.85 -3.57 -20.64
N ARG A 147 -13.05 -2.67 -20.07
CA ARG A 147 -11.59 -2.60 -20.24
C ARG A 147 -10.95 -1.71 -19.16
N VAL A 148 -9.64 -1.85 -18.99
CA VAL A 148 -8.81 -0.95 -18.19
C VAL A 148 -7.82 -0.26 -19.10
N ASP A 149 -7.83 1.08 -19.12
CA ASP A 149 -6.91 1.90 -19.91
C ASP A 149 -5.82 2.45 -18.97
N VAL A 150 -4.56 2.09 -19.20
CA VAL A 150 -3.40 2.54 -18.42
C VAL A 150 -2.57 3.51 -19.26
N LEU A 151 -2.75 4.80 -18.99
CA LEU A 151 -1.98 5.89 -19.57
C LEU A 151 -0.76 6.15 -18.70
N THR A 152 0.44 6.14 -19.28
CA THR A 152 1.66 6.31 -18.49
C THR A 152 2.36 7.62 -18.81
N GLY A 153 2.86 8.28 -17.78
CA GLY A 153 3.40 9.64 -17.87
C GLY A 153 2.43 10.72 -17.37
N GLY A 154 2.96 11.94 -17.19
CA GLY A 154 2.18 13.05 -16.64
C GLY A 154 1.00 13.45 -17.54
N ALA A 155 -0.21 13.51 -16.98
CA ALA A 155 -1.44 13.81 -17.72
C ALA A 155 -2.31 14.90 -17.06
N SER A 156 -1.72 15.73 -16.17
CA SER A 156 -2.49 16.70 -15.40
C SER A 156 -3.14 17.82 -16.23
N ALA A 157 -2.59 18.13 -17.40
CA ALA A 157 -3.20 19.09 -18.32
C ALA A 157 -4.60 18.63 -18.79
N VAL A 158 -4.86 17.32 -18.82
CA VAL A 158 -6.13 16.72 -19.27
C VAL A 158 -7.00 16.34 -18.07
N TYR A 159 -6.46 15.65 -17.07
CA TYR A 159 -7.25 15.05 -15.98
C TYR A 159 -7.13 15.74 -14.61
N GLY A 160 -6.37 16.84 -14.50
CA GLY A 160 -6.15 17.57 -13.26
C GLY A 160 -4.96 17.04 -12.46
N ALA A 161 -4.75 17.58 -11.26
CA ALA A 161 -3.59 17.22 -10.44
C ALA A 161 -3.53 15.71 -10.09
N ASP A 162 -2.40 15.23 -9.60
CA ASP A 162 -2.12 13.83 -9.17
C ASP A 162 -1.91 12.82 -10.30
N ALA A 163 -2.24 13.18 -11.55
CA ALA A 163 -1.86 12.41 -12.74
C ALA A 163 -0.36 12.60 -13.09
N VAL A 164 0.54 12.38 -12.13
CA VAL A 164 2.00 12.58 -12.29
C VAL A 164 2.67 11.33 -12.86
N ALA A 165 2.39 10.17 -12.29
CA ALA A 165 2.88 8.89 -12.77
C ALA A 165 2.09 8.38 -13.98
N GLY A 166 0.81 8.73 -14.04
CA GLY A 166 -0.12 8.34 -15.09
C GLY A 166 -1.57 8.30 -14.60
N VAL A 167 -2.41 7.68 -15.43
CA VAL A 167 -3.85 7.52 -15.19
C VAL A 167 -4.24 6.06 -15.45
N VAL A 168 -5.03 5.49 -14.54
CA VAL A 168 -5.69 4.19 -14.74
C VAL A 168 -7.20 4.41 -14.79
N ASN A 169 -7.79 4.25 -15.97
CA ASN A 169 -9.22 4.42 -16.19
C ASN A 169 -9.93 3.07 -16.31
N PHE A 170 -10.83 2.79 -15.39
CA PHE A 170 -11.72 1.63 -15.42
C PHE A 170 -12.99 2.00 -16.18
N VAL A 171 -13.17 1.37 -17.34
CA VAL A 171 -14.34 1.59 -18.19
C VAL A 171 -15.34 0.48 -17.92
N LEU A 172 -16.51 0.86 -17.41
CA LEU A 172 -17.56 -0.07 -17.03
C LEU A 172 -18.52 -0.33 -18.19
N ASP A 173 -19.15 -1.50 -18.20
CA ASP A 173 -20.19 -1.87 -19.17
C ASP A 173 -21.54 -1.29 -18.74
N THR A 174 -21.75 0.01 -19.00
CA THR A 174 -22.98 0.75 -18.64
C THR A 174 -24.11 0.62 -19.67
N GLN A 175 -23.88 -0.16 -20.73
CA GLN A 175 -24.78 -0.38 -21.86
C GLN A 175 -25.05 -1.88 -22.02
N PHE A 176 -25.02 -2.62 -20.90
CA PHE A 176 -25.33 -4.03 -20.85
C PHE A 176 -26.85 -4.22 -20.94
N GLU A 177 -27.31 -5.08 -21.84
CA GLU A 177 -28.71 -5.46 -21.98
C GLU A 177 -28.90 -6.93 -21.58
N GLY A 178 -29.98 -7.21 -20.88
CA GLY A 178 -30.34 -8.54 -20.43
C GLY A 178 -30.01 -8.78 -18.95
N PHE A 179 -29.81 -10.05 -18.60
CA PHE A 179 -29.50 -10.52 -17.26
C PHE A 179 -28.21 -11.32 -17.27
N ARG A 180 -27.23 -10.93 -16.45
CA ARG A 180 -25.95 -11.62 -16.30
C ARG A 180 -25.70 -12.06 -14.87
N LEU A 181 -25.45 -13.35 -14.66
CA LEU A 181 -24.87 -13.87 -13.42
C LEU A 181 -23.44 -14.31 -13.70
N ASP A 182 -22.46 -13.64 -13.10
CA ASP A 182 -21.07 -14.09 -13.08
C ASP A 182 -20.74 -14.66 -11.71
N GLY A 183 -20.38 -15.94 -11.63
CA GLY A 183 -20.00 -16.61 -10.40
C GLY A 183 -18.65 -17.29 -10.53
N GLN A 184 -17.82 -17.18 -9.50
CA GLN A 184 -16.47 -17.75 -9.48
C GLN A 184 -16.11 -18.30 -8.10
N TYR A 185 -15.42 -19.43 -8.10
CA TYR A 185 -14.72 -19.95 -6.93
C TYR A 185 -13.24 -20.12 -7.25
N SER A 186 -12.38 -19.78 -6.30
CA SER A 186 -10.93 -19.91 -6.43
C SER A 186 -10.28 -20.32 -5.12
N LEU A 187 -9.05 -20.82 -5.18
CA LEU A 187 -8.25 -21.22 -4.02
C LEU A 187 -6.76 -21.23 -4.34
N TYR A 188 -5.93 -21.31 -3.31
CA TYR A 188 -4.50 -21.56 -3.45
C TYR A 188 -4.16 -23.02 -3.17
N ASN A 189 -3.22 -23.54 -3.95
CA ASN A 189 -2.58 -24.82 -3.74
C ASN A 189 -1.06 -24.62 -3.76
N HIS A 190 -0.36 -25.20 -2.79
CA HIS A 190 1.09 -25.10 -2.70
C HIS A 190 1.71 -26.39 -2.19
N ARG A 191 2.87 -26.79 -2.74
CA ARG A 191 3.64 -27.95 -2.30
C ARG A 191 4.81 -27.50 -1.42
N ASN A 192 4.66 -27.65 -0.11
CA ASN A 192 5.70 -27.46 0.89
C ASN A 192 6.72 -28.62 0.80
N ARG A 193 7.99 -28.32 0.51
CA ARG A 193 9.03 -29.31 0.20
C ARG A 193 10.11 -29.29 1.29
N ALA A 194 10.28 -30.43 1.96
CA ALA A 194 11.39 -30.62 2.89
C ALA A 194 12.74 -30.61 2.16
N GLY A 195 13.77 -29.99 2.75
CA GLY A 195 15.16 -30.07 2.28
C GLY A 195 15.60 -28.98 1.29
N VAL A 196 14.76 -27.97 1.02
CA VAL A 196 15.15 -26.78 0.24
C VAL A 196 15.16 -25.56 1.17
N GLY A 197 16.26 -24.78 1.17
CA GLY A 197 16.34 -23.48 1.82
C GLY A 197 16.16 -23.50 3.35
N VAL A 198 15.10 -22.84 3.82
CA VAL A 198 14.86 -22.43 5.23
C VAL A 198 14.59 -23.59 6.20
N THR A 199 14.15 -24.75 5.68
CA THR A 199 13.72 -25.89 6.50
C THR A 199 14.78 -26.41 7.48
N GLN A 200 16.06 -26.31 7.13
CA GLN A 200 17.16 -26.71 8.03
C GLN A 200 17.26 -25.81 9.28
N GLU A 201 17.04 -24.50 9.13
CA GLU A 201 17.06 -23.57 10.27
C GLU A 201 15.82 -23.74 11.15
N LEU A 202 14.68 -24.08 10.55
CA LEU A 202 13.46 -24.44 11.27
C LEU A 202 13.68 -25.69 12.13
N ASP A 203 14.26 -26.76 11.56
CA ASP A 203 14.61 -27.98 12.30
C ASP A 203 15.60 -27.69 13.44
N ARG A 204 16.63 -26.88 13.20
CA ARG A 204 17.63 -26.48 14.22
C ARG A 204 17.00 -25.73 15.40
N ARG A 205 15.96 -24.96 15.14
CA ARG A 205 15.22 -24.19 16.16
C ARG A 205 14.03 -24.93 16.73
N ASN A 206 13.78 -26.16 16.26
CA ASN A 206 12.61 -26.95 16.60
C ASN A 206 11.30 -26.19 16.35
N PHE A 207 11.26 -25.39 15.28
CA PHE A 207 10.05 -24.70 14.84
C PHE A 207 9.24 -25.60 13.92
N ALA A 208 7.93 -25.67 14.18
CA ALA A 208 7.01 -26.42 13.34
C ALA A 208 6.84 -25.73 11.98
N TYR A 209 6.73 -26.52 10.92
CA TYR A 209 6.43 -26.05 9.56
C TYR A 209 5.62 -27.11 8.80
N PRO A 210 4.81 -26.69 7.81
CA PRO A 210 3.97 -27.59 7.04
C PRO A 210 4.80 -28.44 6.08
N ARG A 211 4.30 -29.62 5.73
CA ARG A 211 4.93 -30.54 4.76
C ARG A 211 3.87 -31.03 3.78
N GLY A 212 4.28 -31.25 2.52
CA GLY A 212 3.39 -31.73 1.48
C GLY A 212 2.47 -30.64 0.92
N SER A 213 1.37 -31.04 0.28
CA SER A 213 0.45 -30.10 -0.36
C SER A 213 -0.46 -29.43 0.67
N SER A 214 -0.58 -28.11 0.61
CA SER A 214 -1.57 -27.31 1.34
C SER A 214 -2.54 -26.66 0.37
N THR A 215 -3.82 -26.64 0.72
CA THR A 215 -4.88 -25.94 -0.02
C THR A 215 -5.65 -25.03 0.92
N ASN A 216 -5.73 -23.73 0.62
CA ASN A 216 -6.31 -22.70 1.48
C ASN A 216 -6.68 -21.44 0.70
N GLY A 217 -7.14 -20.39 1.39
CA GLY A 217 -7.41 -19.08 0.77
C GLY A 217 -8.59 -19.08 -0.21
N GLY A 218 -9.56 -19.97 -0.01
CA GLY A 218 -10.71 -20.09 -0.90
C GLY A 218 -11.52 -18.79 -1.00
N THR A 219 -11.88 -18.38 -2.20
CA THR A 219 -12.66 -17.16 -2.47
C THR A 219 -13.89 -17.49 -3.30
N VAL A 220 -15.05 -16.99 -2.88
CA VAL A 220 -16.29 -16.94 -3.64
C VAL A 220 -16.49 -15.51 -4.12
N ASP A 221 -16.81 -15.32 -5.40
CA ASP A 221 -17.18 -14.03 -5.98
C ASP A 221 -18.39 -14.24 -6.88
N ALA A 222 -19.44 -13.43 -6.69
CA ALA A 222 -20.65 -13.49 -7.47
C ALA A 222 -21.16 -12.07 -7.76
N THR A 223 -21.42 -11.78 -9.03
CA THR A 223 -22.07 -10.54 -9.47
C THR A 223 -23.30 -10.86 -10.28
N LEU A 224 -24.40 -10.21 -9.92
CA LEU A 224 -25.61 -10.16 -10.72
C LEU A 224 -25.71 -8.78 -11.37
N SER A 225 -25.88 -8.75 -12.69
CA SER A 225 -26.08 -7.54 -13.47
C SER A 225 -27.37 -7.64 -14.29
N PHE A 226 -28.06 -6.52 -14.43
CA PHE A 226 -29.25 -6.39 -15.26
C PHE A 226 -29.15 -5.11 -16.07
N GLY A 227 -29.62 -5.11 -17.30
CA GLY A 227 -29.90 -3.86 -17.98
C GLY A 227 -30.90 -3.98 -19.11
N ALA A 228 -31.42 -2.84 -19.52
CA ALA A 228 -32.44 -2.75 -20.55
C ALA A 228 -32.39 -1.40 -21.24
N GLY A 229 -32.44 -1.41 -22.56
CA GLY A 229 -32.91 -0.30 -23.35
C GLY A 229 -34.43 -0.11 -23.20
N PHE A 230 -34.89 1.14 -23.26
CA PHE A 230 -36.31 1.50 -23.26
C PHE A 230 -36.55 2.69 -24.17
N ASP A 231 -37.83 2.95 -24.48
CA ASP A 231 -38.26 4.05 -25.34
C ASP A 231 -37.53 4.04 -26.70
N ASP A 232 -37.61 2.89 -27.40
CA ASP A 232 -37.00 2.69 -28.73
C ASP A 232 -35.50 3.03 -28.82
N GLY A 233 -34.76 2.87 -27.71
CA GLY A 233 -33.32 3.11 -27.63
C GLY A 233 -32.94 4.52 -27.16
N HIS A 234 -33.92 5.38 -26.86
CA HIS A 234 -33.67 6.68 -26.25
C HIS A 234 -33.21 6.56 -24.79
N GLY A 235 -33.55 5.48 -24.09
CA GLY A 235 -33.13 5.26 -22.71
C GLY A 235 -32.38 3.96 -22.50
N HIS A 236 -31.43 3.98 -21.57
CA HIS A 236 -30.75 2.77 -21.11
C HIS A 236 -30.53 2.77 -19.60
N VAL A 237 -30.74 1.62 -18.95
CA VAL A 237 -30.42 1.40 -17.53
C VAL A 237 -29.59 0.14 -17.38
N THR A 238 -28.51 0.20 -16.60
CA THR A 238 -27.77 -0.97 -16.10
C THR A 238 -27.64 -0.90 -14.59
N ALA A 239 -27.89 -2.00 -13.90
CA ALA A 239 -27.64 -2.14 -12.47
C ALA A 239 -26.83 -3.41 -12.18
N TYR A 240 -26.11 -3.42 -11.06
CA TYR A 240 -25.45 -4.63 -10.57
C TYR A 240 -25.47 -4.70 -9.05
N VAL A 241 -25.37 -5.93 -8.54
CA VAL A 241 -25.08 -6.25 -7.14
C VAL A 241 -24.01 -7.35 -7.10
N GLY A 242 -23.06 -7.23 -6.21
CA GLY A 242 -21.92 -8.13 -6.09
C GLY A 242 -21.62 -8.52 -4.65
N TYR A 243 -21.17 -9.75 -4.46
CA TYR A 243 -20.69 -10.29 -3.19
C TYR A 243 -19.38 -11.04 -3.40
N ARG A 244 -18.39 -10.75 -2.56
CA ARG A 244 -17.12 -11.46 -2.50
C ARG A 244 -16.82 -11.87 -1.07
N LYS A 245 -16.33 -13.09 -0.89
CA LYS A 245 -15.76 -13.57 0.38
C LYS A 245 -14.50 -14.35 0.15
N THR A 246 -13.41 -13.90 0.75
CA THR A 246 -12.07 -14.49 0.70
C THR A 246 -11.68 -15.03 2.07
N ASN A 247 -11.24 -16.28 2.13
CA ASN A 247 -10.69 -16.88 3.34
C ASN A 247 -9.22 -16.48 3.53
N PRO A 248 -8.74 -16.40 4.80
CA PRO A 248 -7.37 -16.04 5.06
C PRO A 248 -6.39 -17.16 4.70
N VAL A 249 -5.12 -16.79 4.52
CA VAL A 249 -3.99 -17.72 4.47
C VAL A 249 -2.98 -17.27 5.52
N LEU A 250 -2.66 -18.13 6.48
CA LEU A 250 -1.61 -17.86 7.47
C LEU A 250 -0.22 -18.13 6.90
N GLN A 251 0.79 -17.41 7.34
CA GLN A 251 2.18 -17.69 6.97
C GLN A 251 2.62 -19.10 7.40
N SER A 252 2.13 -19.61 8.53
CA SER A 252 2.37 -21.01 8.97
C SER A 252 1.91 -22.08 7.98
N SER A 253 1.14 -21.71 6.94
CA SER A 253 0.76 -22.63 5.87
C SER A 253 1.80 -22.74 4.74
N ARG A 254 2.92 -22.01 4.83
CA ARG A 254 4.07 -22.11 3.91
C ARG A 254 5.35 -22.40 4.67
N ASP A 255 6.14 -23.35 4.17
CA ASP A 255 7.43 -23.74 4.78
C ASP A 255 8.42 -22.56 4.84
N TYR A 256 8.53 -21.77 3.78
CA TYR A 256 9.45 -20.62 3.70
C TYR A 256 9.02 -19.39 4.53
N SER A 257 7.82 -19.38 5.12
CA SER A 257 7.37 -18.31 6.04
C SER A 257 7.03 -18.81 7.46
N SER A 258 7.37 -20.07 7.76
CA SER A 258 7.19 -20.65 9.10
C SER A 258 8.18 -20.10 10.14
N CYS A 259 9.18 -19.31 9.72
CA CYS A 259 9.90 -18.42 10.63
C CYS A 259 10.28 -17.12 9.92
N VAL A 260 10.51 -16.07 10.70
CA VAL A 260 11.08 -14.81 10.19
C VAL A 260 12.54 -15.04 9.87
N LEU A 261 12.98 -14.70 8.66
CA LEU A 261 14.37 -14.90 8.25
C LEU A 261 15.24 -13.70 8.62
N GLY A 262 16.37 -13.95 9.27
CA GLY A 262 17.52 -13.04 9.23
C GLY A 262 18.53 -13.56 8.21
N ALA A 263 18.99 -12.69 7.31
CA ALA A 263 20.07 -13.03 6.39
C ALA A 263 21.42 -12.93 7.12
N GLN A 264 22.25 -13.95 7.01
CA GLN A 264 23.54 -13.97 7.69
C GLN A 264 24.55 -13.05 6.98
N THR A 265 25.47 -12.46 7.74
CA THR A 265 26.58 -11.66 7.20
C THR A 265 27.59 -12.54 6.46
N THR A 266 28.44 -11.93 5.61
CA THR A 266 29.50 -12.67 4.90
C THR A 266 30.41 -13.46 5.84
N ALA A 267 30.77 -12.89 6.99
CA ALA A 267 31.59 -13.57 8.00
C ALA A 267 30.87 -14.78 8.62
N GLN A 268 29.57 -14.64 8.92
CA GLN A 268 28.75 -15.73 9.45
C GLN A 268 28.56 -16.86 8.44
N VAL A 269 28.31 -16.53 7.17
CA VAL A 269 28.24 -17.53 6.09
C VAL A 269 29.60 -18.19 5.86
N ALA A 270 30.72 -17.48 5.94
CA ALA A 270 32.05 -18.09 5.85
C ALA A 270 32.28 -19.11 6.98
N ALA A 271 31.81 -18.82 8.20
CA ALA A 271 31.85 -19.74 9.33
C ALA A 271 30.83 -20.89 9.22
N SER A 272 29.78 -20.75 8.41
CA SER A 272 28.72 -21.73 8.20
C SER A 272 28.19 -21.72 6.76
N PRO A 273 28.95 -22.28 5.78
CA PRO A 273 28.70 -22.06 4.34
C PRO A 273 27.32 -22.49 3.82
N ASN A 274 26.66 -23.43 4.51
CA ASN A 274 25.33 -23.94 4.13
C ASN A 274 24.19 -23.23 4.86
N ARG A 275 24.45 -22.11 5.55
CA ARG A 275 23.47 -21.42 6.42
C ARG A 275 23.31 -19.94 6.01
N PRO A 276 22.74 -19.65 4.84
CA PRO A 276 22.57 -18.27 4.37
C PRO A 276 21.55 -17.46 5.21
N TYR A 277 20.65 -18.14 5.91
CA TYR A 277 19.67 -17.53 6.80
C TYR A 277 19.78 -18.08 8.23
N ASN A 278 19.16 -17.38 9.17
CA ASN A 278 18.77 -17.90 10.48
C ASN A 278 17.27 -17.63 10.69
N CYS A 279 16.62 -18.41 11.56
CA CYS A 279 15.31 -18.01 12.07
C CYS A 279 15.48 -16.96 13.16
N GLY A 280 15.12 -15.73 12.83
CA GLY A 280 15.05 -14.58 13.72
C GLY A 280 13.68 -14.45 14.39
N GLY A 281 13.35 -13.23 14.80
CA GLY A 281 12.11 -12.92 15.51
C GLY A 281 12.28 -11.72 16.42
N SER A 282 11.33 -11.53 17.33
CA SER A 282 11.31 -10.39 18.25
C SER A 282 12.04 -10.69 19.55
N PHE A 283 12.80 -9.72 20.08
CA PHE A 283 13.37 -9.80 21.43
C PHE A 283 12.30 -9.90 22.52
N THR A 284 11.09 -9.38 22.27
CA THR A 284 9.94 -9.57 23.17
C THR A 284 9.45 -11.01 23.09
N GLY A 285 9.83 -11.81 24.09
CA GLY A 285 9.58 -13.24 24.18
C GLY A 285 8.21 -13.60 24.75
N ALA A 286 7.78 -14.85 24.54
CA ALA A 286 6.56 -15.38 25.17
C ALA A 286 6.72 -15.52 26.69
N ARG A 287 7.89 -16.02 27.12
CA ARG A 287 8.26 -16.11 28.54
C ARG A 287 8.81 -14.81 29.11
N GLY A 288 9.10 -13.83 28.26
CA GLY A 288 9.66 -12.55 28.67
C GLY A 288 11.19 -12.56 28.71
N ASN A 289 11.78 -11.50 28.18
CA ASN A 289 13.16 -11.11 28.45
C ASN A 289 13.14 -9.88 29.36
N PHE A 290 14.16 -9.74 30.21
CA PHE A 290 14.22 -8.71 31.25
C PHE A 290 15.60 -8.09 31.28
N ILE A 291 15.69 -6.77 31.40
CA ILE A 291 16.97 -6.07 31.53
C ILE A 291 17.02 -5.44 32.91
N ALA A 292 18.06 -5.74 33.68
CA ALA A 292 18.37 -5.08 34.95
C ALA A 292 19.86 -4.75 35.02
N TYR A 293 20.23 -3.71 35.76
CA TYR A 293 21.63 -3.44 36.04
C TYR A 293 22.16 -4.42 37.08
N ASN A 294 23.41 -4.84 36.93
CA ASN A 294 24.11 -5.68 37.90
C ASN A 294 25.52 -5.17 38.18
N SER A 295 26.00 -5.53 39.37
CA SER A 295 27.35 -5.22 39.86
C SER A 295 28.34 -6.27 39.35
N PHE A 296 29.38 -5.82 38.65
CA PHE A 296 30.71 -6.42 38.44
C PHE A 296 30.81 -7.97 38.46
N GLY A 297 30.79 -8.62 37.29
CA GLY A 297 31.28 -10.01 37.20
C GLY A 297 30.93 -10.84 35.97
N ASP A 298 29.93 -10.47 35.16
CA ASP A 298 29.50 -11.28 34.00
C ASP A 298 29.51 -10.43 32.72
N SER A 299 30.42 -10.74 31.79
CA SER A 299 30.79 -9.91 30.64
C SER A 299 29.84 -10.05 29.45
N THR A 300 28.53 -10.20 29.67
CA THR A 300 27.54 -10.21 28.57
C THR A 300 26.85 -8.86 28.47
N ASP A 301 27.63 -7.85 28.09
CA ASP A 301 27.12 -6.51 27.80
C ASP A 301 26.46 -6.49 26.41
N LEU A 302 25.22 -6.01 26.34
CA LEU A 302 24.49 -5.75 25.10
C LEU A 302 24.04 -4.28 24.97
N LEU A 303 24.42 -3.40 25.91
CA LEU A 303 24.13 -1.96 25.87
C LEU A 303 25.38 -1.08 25.64
N GLY A 304 26.55 -1.66 25.35
CA GLY A 304 27.65 -0.96 24.68
C GLY A 304 29.02 -0.90 25.37
N GLY A 305 29.36 -1.80 26.30
CA GLY A 305 30.69 -1.88 26.90
C GLY A 305 31.69 -2.69 26.06
N GLY A 306 32.90 -2.14 25.90
CA GLY A 306 34.02 -2.75 25.19
C GLY A 306 34.49 -4.08 25.76
N ALA A 307 35.12 -4.90 24.89
CA ALA A 307 35.54 -6.28 25.15
C ALA A 307 36.76 -6.44 26.09
N ASP A 308 37.20 -5.38 26.75
CA ASP A 308 38.48 -5.30 27.48
C ASP A 308 38.37 -4.86 28.94
N GLY A 309 37.17 -4.55 29.44
CA GLY A 309 36.90 -4.35 30.88
C GLY A 309 37.76 -3.28 31.55
N LYS A 310 38.21 -2.27 30.79
CA LYS A 310 38.90 -1.05 31.26
C LYS A 310 38.52 0.17 30.42
N SER A 311 38.01 1.23 31.05
CA SER A 311 37.87 2.55 30.44
C SER A 311 39.17 3.38 30.49
N PRO A 312 39.45 4.27 29.51
CA PRO A 312 40.70 5.05 29.44
C PRO A 312 40.85 6.22 30.44
N ASP A 313 39.81 6.55 31.20
CA ASP A 313 39.64 7.82 31.92
C ASP A 313 39.59 7.70 33.46
N GLY A 314 39.77 6.50 34.01
CA GLY A 314 39.98 6.30 35.46
C GLY A 314 38.75 6.60 36.35
N ILE A 315 37.57 6.75 35.75
CA ILE A 315 36.27 6.70 36.42
C ILE A 315 35.89 5.22 36.54
N ALA A 316 35.24 4.85 37.65
CA ALA A 316 34.83 3.47 37.93
C ALA A 316 34.08 2.86 36.74
N ASP A 317 34.76 1.94 36.08
CA ASP A 317 34.23 1.08 35.03
C ASP A 317 33.13 0.18 35.59
N SER A 318 32.25 -0.32 34.71
CA SER A 318 31.37 -1.50 34.90
C SER A 318 30.11 -1.40 35.78
N LEU A 319 29.22 -0.46 35.45
CA LEU A 319 27.79 -0.75 35.52
C LEU A 319 27.34 -1.39 34.19
N THR A 320 27.13 -2.71 34.18
CA THR A 320 26.60 -3.43 33.02
C THR A 320 25.11 -3.71 33.21
N SER A 321 24.35 -3.76 32.11
CA SER A 321 23.00 -4.32 32.13
C SER A 321 23.04 -5.77 31.68
N THR A 322 22.34 -6.66 32.37
CA THR A 322 22.23 -8.07 31.98
C THR A 322 20.83 -8.39 31.49
N VAL A 323 20.76 -9.21 30.44
CA VAL A 323 19.51 -9.78 29.94
C VAL A 323 19.23 -11.09 30.66
N TYR A 324 18.09 -11.17 31.30
CA TYR A 324 17.57 -12.37 31.94
C TYR A 324 16.35 -12.90 31.17
N SER A 325 16.20 -14.22 31.13
CA SER A 325 14.95 -14.88 30.77
C SER A 325 14.38 -15.64 31.96
N LEU A 326 13.08 -15.97 31.90
CA LEU A 326 12.42 -16.75 32.94
C LEU A 326 12.70 -18.24 32.80
N GLY A 327 13.38 -18.76 33.82
CA GLY A 327 13.67 -20.17 34.00
C GLY A 327 12.66 -20.93 34.85
N ALA A 328 13.01 -22.17 35.19
CA ALA A 328 12.17 -23.02 36.03
C ALA A 328 12.03 -22.44 37.45
N GLY A 329 10.82 -22.45 38.01
CA GLY A 329 10.59 -22.02 39.39
C GLY A 329 10.74 -20.52 39.65
N ARG A 330 10.51 -19.67 38.63
CA ARG A 330 10.66 -18.19 38.71
C ARG A 330 12.11 -17.74 38.90
N SER A 331 13.08 -18.49 38.36
CA SER A 331 14.48 -18.08 38.32
C SER A 331 14.71 -17.07 37.19
N PHE A 332 15.70 -16.19 37.39
CA PHE A 332 16.33 -15.47 36.30
C PHE A 332 17.55 -16.26 35.84
N GLU A 333 17.58 -16.57 34.55
CA GLU A 333 18.68 -17.28 33.89
C GLU A 333 19.41 -16.34 32.93
N ASN A 334 20.75 -16.39 32.94
CA ASN A 334 21.62 -15.61 32.04
C ASN A 334 21.54 -16.21 30.63
N ALA A 335 20.47 -15.87 29.92
CA ALA A 335 20.29 -16.12 28.51
C ALA A 335 19.07 -15.32 28.05
N ALA A 336 19.15 -14.65 26.91
CA ALA A 336 17.93 -14.27 26.20
C ALA A 336 17.21 -15.54 25.73
N ASP A 337 15.89 -15.63 25.93
CA ASP A 337 15.09 -16.62 25.21
C ASP A 337 15.34 -16.45 23.71
N ALA A 338 15.25 -17.54 22.96
CA ALA A 338 15.29 -17.50 21.50
C ALA A 338 14.30 -16.42 20.99
N PRO A 339 14.69 -15.55 20.02
CA PRO A 339 13.77 -14.56 19.46
C PRO A 339 12.40 -15.17 19.14
N TYR A 340 11.35 -14.48 19.57
CA TYR A 340 9.98 -14.93 19.38
C TYR A 340 9.64 -14.95 17.89
N ASN A 341 9.37 -16.15 17.38
CA ASN A 341 8.97 -16.34 16.01
C ASN A 341 7.51 -15.95 15.80
N PHE A 342 7.29 -14.73 15.34
CA PHE A 342 5.96 -14.20 15.08
C PHE A 342 5.40 -14.55 13.70
N GLY A 343 6.25 -14.94 12.74
CA GLY A 343 5.85 -15.22 11.35
C GLY A 343 4.62 -16.11 11.22
N PRO A 344 4.59 -17.30 11.84
CA PRO A 344 3.48 -18.27 11.77
C PRO A 344 2.07 -17.73 12.06
N LEU A 345 1.95 -16.69 12.89
CA LEU A 345 0.67 -16.11 13.33
C LEU A 345 0.13 -15.05 12.37
N ASN A 346 0.98 -14.48 11.52
CA ASN A 346 0.60 -13.39 10.63
C ASN A 346 -0.19 -13.92 9.43
N TYR A 347 -1.09 -13.10 8.90
CA TYR A 347 -1.71 -13.40 7.60
C TYR A 347 -0.71 -13.18 6.46
N PHE A 348 -0.62 -14.18 5.59
CA PHE A 348 0.00 -14.08 4.28
C PHE A 348 -0.98 -13.50 3.25
N GLN A 349 -2.26 -13.87 3.37
CA GLN A 349 -3.40 -13.23 2.72
C GLN A 349 -4.46 -12.96 3.80
N ARG A 350 -4.94 -11.73 3.89
CA ARG A 350 -6.03 -11.32 4.77
C ARG A 350 -7.38 -11.87 4.26
N PRO A 351 -8.33 -12.17 5.16
CA PRO A 351 -9.71 -12.41 4.76
C PRO A 351 -10.34 -11.10 4.28
N ASP A 352 -11.37 -11.20 3.46
CA ASP A 352 -12.08 -10.05 2.88
C ASP A 352 -13.54 -10.46 2.65
N GLU A 353 -14.47 -9.60 3.05
CA GLU A 353 -15.91 -9.75 2.79
C GLU A 353 -16.45 -8.43 2.25
N ARG A 354 -16.90 -8.45 1.00
CA ARG A 354 -17.21 -7.25 0.23
C ARG A 354 -18.57 -7.34 -0.44
N TYR A 355 -19.36 -6.29 -0.30
CA TYR A 355 -20.62 -6.05 -1.00
C TYR A 355 -20.47 -4.86 -1.91
N THR A 356 -20.92 -4.98 -3.16
CA THR A 356 -20.91 -3.87 -4.13
C THR A 356 -22.27 -3.73 -4.79
N ALA A 357 -22.68 -2.51 -5.12
CA ALA A 357 -23.87 -2.28 -5.92
C ALA A 357 -23.67 -1.05 -6.82
N GLY A 358 -24.38 -1.00 -7.94
CA GLY A 358 -24.40 0.19 -8.76
C GLY A 358 -25.58 0.27 -9.72
N LEU A 359 -25.82 1.49 -10.19
CA LEU A 359 -26.89 1.86 -11.11
C LEU A 359 -26.35 2.91 -12.08
N PHE A 360 -26.53 2.68 -13.37
CA PHE A 360 -26.22 3.58 -14.45
C PHE A 360 -27.50 3.79 -15.24
N ALA A 361 -27.84 5.04 -15.53
CA ALA A 361 -28.97 5.35 -16.38
C ALA A 361 -28.65 6.54 -17.26
N ASP A 362 -29.08 6.50 -18.50
CA ASP A 362 -29.04 7.64 -19.42
C ASP A 362 -30.31 7.67 -20.27
N TYR A 363 -30.73 8.88 -20.66
CA TYR A 363 -31.93 9.09 -21.44
C TYR A 363 -31.74 10.28 -22.39
N GLU A 364 -32.01 10.07 -23.67
CA GLU A 364 -31.99 11.08 -24.72
C GLU A 364 -33.36 11.78 -24.79
N ILE A 365 -33.44 13.00 -24.24
CA ILE A 365 -34.63 13.85 -24.37
C ILE A 365 -34.65 14.55 -25.74
N SER A 366 -33.46 14.95 -26.19
CA SER A 366 -33.19 15.56 -27.50
C SER A 366 -31.70 15.48 -27.76
N GLU A 367 -31.26 15.72 -29.01
CA GLU A 367 -29.83 15.78 -29.34
C GLU A 367 -29.02 16.72 -28.41
N ALA A 368 -29.65 17.77 -27.87
CA ALA A 368 -29.00 18.75 -26.98
C ALA A 368 -29.04 18.37 -25.49
N ILE A 369 -29.87 17.41 -25.08
CA ILE A 369 -30.11 17.09 -23.68
C ILE A 369 -30.22 15.58 -23.50
N HIS A 370 -29.10 14.99 -23.06
CA HIS A 370 -28.96 13.58 -22.70
C HIS A 370 -28.54 13.50 -21.23
N PRO A 371 -29.47 13.63 -20.28
CA PRO A 371 -29.19 13.40 -18.87
C PRO A 371 -28.69 11.98 -18.61
N TYR A 372 -27.79 11.86 -17.66
CA TYR A 372 -27.31 10.58 -17.15
C TYR A 372 -27.07 10.63 -15.65
N MET A 373 -27.10 9.47 -15.03
CA MET A 373 -26.73 9.26 -13.64
C MET A 373 -25.87 8.00 -13.48
N GLU A 374 -24.94 8.07 -12.53
CA GLU A 374 -24.16 6.93 -12.07
C GLU A 374 -24.25 6.87 -10.55
N PHE A 375 -24.48 5.68 -10.01
CA PHE A 375 -24.40 5.41 -8.57
C PHE A 375 -23.58 4.15 -8.36
N MET A 376 -22.66 4.18 -7.40
CA MET A 376 -21.88 3.04 -6.96
C MET A 376 -21.77 3.05 -5.45
N PHE A 377 -21.78 1.85 -4.89
CA PHE A 377 -21.67 1.56 -3.47
C PHE A 377 -20.72 0.41 -3.26
N MET A 378 -19.96 0.48 -2.17
CA MET A 378 -19.23 -0.64 -1.63
C MET A 378 -19.28 -0.61 -0.10
N ASP A 379 -19.39 -1.79 0.49
CA ASP A 379 -19.00 -2.07 1.87
C ASP A 379 -17.96 -3.19 1.85
N ASP A 380 -16.75 -2.90 2.29
CA ASP A 380 -15.64 -3.85 2.35
C ASP A 380 -15.14 -3.98 3.79
N ARG A 381 -14.93 -5.22 4.22
CA ARG A 381 -14.41 -5.54 5.56
C ARG A 381 -13.33 -6.59 5.49
N THR A 382 -12.22 -6.31 6.14
CA THR A 382 -11.05 -7.19 6.18
C THR A 382 -10.39 -7.14 7.56
N VAL A 383 -9.81 -8.27 7.98
CA VAL A 383 -9.11 -8.36 9.26
C VAL A 383 -7.63 -8.57 9.00
N ALA A 384 -6.77 -7.63 9.38
CA ALA A 384 -5.34 -7.89 9.45
C ALA A 384 -5.01 -8.62 10.77
N GLN A 385 -4.04 -9.54 10.74
CA GLN A 385 -3.61 -10.25 11.93
C GLN A 385 -2.10 -10.26 12.03
N ILE A 386 -1.58 -9.84 13.18
CA ILE A 386 -0.16 -9.86 13.48
C ILE A 386 0.11 -10.48 14.86
N ALA A 387 1.40 -10.70 15.14
CA ALA A 387 1.92 -11.17 16.42
C ALA A 387 1.18 -10.57 17.64
N PRO A 388 0.98 -11.33 18.74
CA PRO A 388 0.39 -10.81 19.98
C PRO A 388 1.05 -9.53 20.48
N SER A 389 0.26 -8.65 21.09
CA SER A 389 0.77 -7.47 21.79
C SER A 389 1.57 -7.89 23.04
N GLY A 390 1.98 -6.93 23.87
CA GLY A 390 2.64 -7.22 25.14
C GLY A 390 3.40 -6.03 25.70
N ASN A 391 4.28 -6.31 26.66
CA ASN A 391 5.21 -5.32 27.18
C ASN A 391 6.43 -5.24 26.27
N PHE A 392 6.56 -4.16 25.49
CA PHE A 392 7.69 -3.92 24.59
C PHE A 392 8.76 -3.04 25.24
N GLY A 393 9.07 -3.28 26.52
CA GLY A 393 9.99 -2.45 27.29
C GLY A 393 9.37 -1.20 27.90
N SER A 394 8.04 -1.11 27.94
CA SER A 394 7.29 0.03 28.50
C SER A 394 7.30 0.05 30.03
N THR A 395 7.50 -1.10 30.68
CA THR A 395 7.75 -1.15 32.12
C THR A 395 9.25 -1.10 32.38
N LEU A 396 9.70 -0.03 33.03
CA LEU A 396 11.12 0.25 33.33
C LEU A 396 11.51 -0.06 34.78
N SER A 397 10.55 -0.30 35.68
CA SER A 397 10.84 -0.62 37.08
C SER A 397 9.74 -1.44 37.76
N ILE A 398 10.14 -2.19 38.78
CA ILE A 398 9.27 -2.99 39.65
C ILE A 398 9.50 -2.61 41.12
N ASN A 399 8.42 -2.64 41.90
CA ASN A 399 8.41 -2.33 43.33
C ASN A 399 9.06 -3.46 44.17
N CYS A 400 9.87 -3.10 45.16
CA CYS A 400 10.66 -4.06 45.95
C CYS A 400 9.88 -4.80 47.05
N ASP A 401 8.69 -4.30 47.36
CA ASP A 401 7.67 -4.94 48.18
C ASP A 401 6.76 -5.89 47.37
N ASN A 402 7.11 -6.21 46.12
CA ASN A 402 6.33 -7.10 45.26
C ASN A 402 6.41 -8.57 45.71
N PRO A 403 5.28 -9.19 46.11
CA PRO A 403 5.26 -10.57 46.62
C PRO A 403 5.44 -11.63 45.52
N LEU A 404 5.44 -11.25 44.24
CA LEU A 404 5.59 -12.18 43.11
C LEU A 404 7.06 -12.46 42.75
N LEU A 405 8.00 -11.62 43.22
CA LEU A 405 9.43 -11.79 43.02
C LEU A 405 9.93 -12.99 43.84
N SER A 406 10.68 -13.87 43.19
CA SER A 406 11.47 -14.88 43.90
C SER A 406 12.60 -14.20 44.70
N ALA A 407 13.17 -14.92 45.68
CA ALA A 407 14.29 -14.41 46.46
C ALA A 407 15.48 -14.00 45.56
N GLN A 408 15.75 -14.75 44.49
CA GLN A 408 16.78 -14.45 43.51
C GLN A 408 16.46 -13.17 42.73
N GLN A 409 15.24 -13.06 42.18
CA GLN A 409 14.82 -11.88 41.43
C GLN A 409 14.87 -10.62 42.30
N LYS A 410 14.41 -10.72 43.56
CA LYS A 410 14.47 -9.60 44.50
C LYS A 410 15.91 -9.18 44.79
N ALA A 411 16.85 -10.11 44.94
CA ALA A 411 18.26 -9.78 45.17
C ALA A 411 18.91 -9.02 43.99
N ILE A 412 18.45 -9.29 42.75
CA ILE A 412 18.92 -8.61 41.54
C ILE A 412 18.23 -7.25 41.39
N VAL A 413 16.90 -7.26 41.31
CA VAL A 413 16.09 -6.06 41.01
C VAL A 413 16.23 -5.02 42.12
N CYS A 414 16.27 -5.46 43.39
CA CYS A 414 16.30 -4.57 44.54
C CYS A 414 17.68 -4.51 45.22
N SER A 415 18.75 -4.80 44.47
CA SER A 415 20.10 -4.49 44.92
C SER A 415 20.23 -2.97 45.13
N SER A 416 21.03 -2.54 46.10
CA SER A 416 21.18 -1.12 46.44
C SER A 416 21.64 -0.26 45.26
N GLU A 417 22.35 -0.86 44.32
CA GLU A 417 22.90 -0.24 43.12
C GLU A 417 21.88 -0.06 41.98
N ASN A 418 20.88 -0.95 41.89
CA ASN A 418 19.85 -0.94 40.84
C ASN A 418 18.56 -0.20 41.26
N LEU A 419 18.53 0.42 42.44
CA LEU A 419 17.39 1.22 42.91
C LEU A 419 17.31 2.55 42.15
N LEU A 420 16.10 2.96 41.78
CA LEU A 420 15.85 4.26 41.15
C LEU A 420 16.19 5.41 42.10
N VAL A 421 16.75 6.49 41.55
CA VAL A 421 17.04 7.74 42.30
C VAL A 421 15.97 8.82 42.13
N SER A 422 14.98 8.59 41.26
CA SER A 422 13.88 9.52 41.00
C SER A 422 12.57 8.80 40.69
N ALA A 423 11.44 9.44 41.01
CA ALA A 423 10.12 9.06 40.51
C ALA A 423 9.81 9.63 39.11
N SER A 424 10.67 10.51 38.57
CA SER A 424 10.46 11.13 37.27
C SER A 424 10.61 10.11 36.14
N PRO A 425 9.63 9.99 35.22
CA PRO A 425 9.77 9.15 34.02
C PRO A 425 10.96 9.55 33.13
N LEU A 426 11.38 10.82 33.15
CA LEU A 426 12.54 11.31 32.41
C LEU A 426 13.87 10.77 32.94
N ARG A 427 13.86 10.28 34.18
CA ARG A 427 15.02 9.70 34.87
C ARG A 427 14.81 8.21 35.16
N ALA A 428 13.98 7.53 34.35
CA ALA A 428 13.61 6.14 34.59
C ALA A 428 14.75 5.13 34.40
N PHE A 429 15.86 5.55 33.79
CA PHE A 429 17.09 4.76 33.63
C PHE A 429 18.17 5.13 34.66
N ASP A 430 17.91 6.10 35.53
CA ASP A 430 18.82 6.57 36.56
C ASP A 430 18.64 5.73 37.82
N VAL A 431 19.69 4.99 38.17
CA VAL A 431 19.82 4.17 39.36
C VAL A 431 20.97 4.67 40.22
N VAL A 432 21.03 4.22 41.48
CA VAL A 432 22.09 4.63 42.43
C VAL A 432 23.49 4.45 41.83
N ALA A 433 23.72 3.36 41.08
CA ALA A 433 25.02 3.07 40.51
C ALA A 433 25.47 3.97 39.35
N ASN A 434 24.54 4.59 38.59
CA ASN A 434 24.88 5.51 37.49
C ASN A 434 24.58 6.98 37.79
N SER A 435 24.20 7.30 39.03
CA SER A 435 23.87 8.66 39.47
C SER A 435 24.75 9.07 40.65
N PRO A 436 26.02 9.47 40.41
CA PRO A 436 26.98 9.75 41.46
C PRO A 436 26.47 10.79 42.48
N GLY A 437 26.50 10.42 43.77
CA GLY A 437 26.08 11.30 44.86
C GLY A 437 24.57 11.32 45.14
N GLU A 438 23.77 10.62 44.34
CA GLU A 438 22.34 10.44 44.60
C GLU A 438 22.08 9.16 45.41
N THR A 439 20.96 9.14 46.13
CA THR A 439 20.53 7.99 46.95
C THR A 439 19.21 7.45 46.43
N ALA A 440 18.88 6.21 46.81
CA ALA A 440 17.64 5.57 46.38
C ALA A 440 16.42 6.42 46.76
N PHE A 441 15.52 6.63 45.79
CA PHE A 441 14.27 7.33 46.01
C PHE A 441 13.32 6.46 46.84
N ASN A 442 12.75 7.04 47.89
CA ASN A 442 11.74 6.40 48.71
C ASN A 442 10.35 6.79 48.20
N PHE A 443 9.67 5.82 47.61
CA PHE A 443 8.27 5.95 47.21
C PHE A 443 7.39 5.77 48.44
N THR A 444 6.25 6.45 48.47
CA THR A 444 5.26 6.31 49.54
C THR A 444 4.07 5.51 49.02
N ASP A 445 3.71 4.44 49.72
CA ASP A 445 2.48 3.69 49.45
C ASP A 445 1.27 4.58 49.80
N PRO A 446 0.40 4.92 48.85
CA PRO A 446 -0.74 5.81 49.09
C PRO A 446 -1.82 5.20 50.00
N SER A 447 -1.87 3.88 50.12
CA SER A 447 -2.85 3.17 50.96
C SER A 447 -2.37 2.94 52.40
N THR A 448 -1.08 2.75 52.63
CA THR A 448 -0.51 2.44 53.95
C THR A 448 0.40 3.53 54.54
N GLY A 449 0.88 4.45 53.71
CA GLY A 449 1.91 5.43 54.09
C GLY A 449 3.33 4.84 54.23
N ALA A 450 3.49 3.53 54.00
CA ALA A 450 4.79 2.86 54.10
C ALA A 450 5.75 3.34 53.01
N GLN A 451 7.04 3.46 53.37
CA GLN A 451 8.09 3.76 52.39
C GLN A 451 8.54 2.46 51.71
N TYR A 452 8.75 2.52 50.40
CA TYR A 452 9.28 1.41 49.60
C TYR A 452 10.21 1.94 48.50
N ASN A 453 11.04 1.05 47.94
CA ASN A 453 11.90 1.36 46.79
C ASN A 453 11.41 0.64 45.54
N ARG A 454 11.83 1.14 44.37
CA ARG A 454 11.66 0.46 43.08
C ARG A 454 13.04 0.22 42.47
N GLY A 455 13.22 -0.97 41.91
CA GLY A 455 14.42 -1.34 41.15
C GLY A 455 14.18 -1.22 39.65
N PHE A 456 15.21 -0.87 38.89
CA PHE A 456 15.13 -0.89 37.43
C PHE A 456 14.96 -2.33 36.93
N LEU A 457 13.95 -2.54 36.08
CA LEU A 457 13.70 -3.80 35.40
C LEU A 457 12.90 -3.52 34.14
N GLN A 458 13.59 -3.44 33.00
CA GLN A 458 12.92 -3.29 31.72
C GLN A 458 12.35 -4.63 31.25
N THR A 459 11.05 -4.68 30.99
CA THR A 459 10.34 -5.93 30.71
C THR A 459 9.94 -6.07 29.24
N PHE A 460 10.29 -7.21 28.63
CA PHE A 460 10.00 -7.55 27.24
C PHE A 460 9.23 -8.87 27.14
N ARG A 461 7.92 -8.87 27.43
CA ARG A 461 7.05 -10.07 27.46
C ARG A 461 5.80 -9.90 26.60
N ARG A 462 5.54 -10.85 25.71
CA ARG A 462 4.30 -10.91 24.90
C ARG A 462 3.11 -11.43 25.70
N ASN A 463 1.92 -10.96 25.35
CA ASN A 463 0.64 -11.51 25.77
C ASN A 463 0.22 -12.66 24.83
N VAL A 464 1.01 -13.74 24.80
CA VAL A 464 0.70 -14.89 23.93
C VAL A 464 -0.59 -15.60 24.34
N GLU A 465 -0.96 -15.48 25.63
CA GLU A 465 -2.16 -16.06 26.21
C GLU A 465 -3.45 -15.37 25.75
N GLY A 466 -3.38 -14.07 25.42
CA GLY A 466 -4.48 -13.28 24.87
C GLY A 466 -4.69 -13.46 23.36
N GLY A 467 -3.75 -14.10 22.67
CA GLY A 467 -3.83 -14.33 21.22
C GLY A 467 -3.25 -13.19 20.37
N PRO A 468 -3.29 -13.33 19.04
CA PRO A 468 -2.73 -12.35 18.11
C PRO A 468 -3.52 -11.04 18.12
N ARG A 469 -2.86 -9.95 17.75
CA ARG A 469 -3.52 -8.67 17.45
C ARG A 469 -4.36 -8.82 16.20
N GLN A 470 -5.58 -8.28 16.23
CA GLN A 470 -6.50 -8.30 15.10
C GLN A 470 -6.98 -6.89 14.80
N ASP A 471 -6.77 -6.46 13.57
CA ASP A 471 -7.12 -5.15 13.07
C ASP A 471 -8.31 -5.29 12.13
N ASP A 472 -9.50 -4.96 12.61
CA ASP A 472 -10.76 -5.08 11.87
C ASP A 472 -11.06 -3.76 11.16
N LEU A 473 -10.85 -3.76 9.85
CA LEU A 473 -10.88 -2.58 8.99
C LEU A 473 -12.13 -2.65 8.10
N GLN A 474 -12.92 -1.58 8.11
CA GLN A 474 -14.11 -1.47 7.27
C GLN A 474 -14.13 -0.14 6.50
N HIS A 475 -14.39 -0.24 5.19
CA HIS A 475 -14.55 0.89 4.29
C HIS A 475 -15.90 0.84 3.60
N THR A 476 -16.72 1.86 3.84
CA THR A 476 -17.99 2.05 3.14
C THR A 476 -17.87 3.23 2.18
N ASN A 477 -17.95 2.97 0.88
CA ASN A 477 -17.78 3.96 -0.17
C ASN A 477 -19.09 4.21 -0.92
N TYR A 478 -19.39 5.49 -1.16
CA TYR A 478 -20.49 5.96 -1.99
C TYR A 478 -19.94 6.86 -3.09
N ARG A 479 -20.40 6.66 -4.33
CA ARG A 479 -20.11 7.54 -5.45
C ARG A 479 -21.39 7.77 -6.24
N ALA A 480 -21.77 9.03 -6.41
CA ALA A 480 -22.91 9.44 -7.21
C ALA A 480 -22.48 10.50 -8.22
N VAL A 481 -22.94 10.36 -9.46
CA VAL A 481 -22.76 11.33 -10.54
C VAL A 481 -24.13 11.62 -11.14
N ILE A 482 -24.42 12.89 -11.35
CA ILE A 482 -25.54 13.34 -12.18
C ILE A 482 -25.00 14.32 -13.21
N GLY A 483 -25.46 14.23 -14.44
CA GLY A 483 -25.00 15.14 -15.47
C GLY A 483 -25.91 15.13 -16.68
N THR A 484 -25.55 15.97 -17.65
CA THR A 484 -26.17 15.98 -18.97
C THR A 484 -25.10 16.27 -20.00
N LYS A 485 -25.22 15.61 -21.14
CA LYS A 485 -24.40 15.84 -22.31
C LYS A 485 -25.31 16.10 -23.51
N GLY A 486 -24.74 16.64 -24.58
CA GLY A 486 -25.50 16.83 -25.80
C GLY A 486 -24.79 17.68 -26.83
N ARG A 487 -25.43 17.80 -27.99
CA ARG A 487 -25.00 18.54 -29.16
C ARG A 487 -25.72 19.90 -29.22
N LEU A 488 -24.98 21.00 -29.16
CA LEU A 488 -25.50 22.38 -29.18
C LEU A 488 -25.60 22.97 -30.60
N GLY A 489 -25.06 22.27 -31.60
CA GLY A 489 -25.04 22.69 -32.99
C GLY A 489 -24.29 21.69 -33.86
N LYS A 490 -23.95 22.03 -35.10
CA LYS A 490 -23.23 21.10 -36.00
C LYS A 490 -21.83 20.74 -35.48
N ALA A 491 -21.12 21.72 -34.92
CA ALA A 491 -19.74 21.56 -34.50
C ALA A 491 -19.55 21.29 -33.00
N TRP A 492 -20.54 21.61 -32.14
CA TRP A 492 -20.34 21.75 -30.70
C TRP A 492 -21.12 20.71 -29.89
N ASN A 493 -20.42 20.05 -28.97
CA ASN A 493 -20.96 19.21 -27.92
C ASN A 493 -20.58 19.74 -26.54
N TYR A 494 -21.32 19.33 -25.51
CA TYR A 494 -20.98 19.61 -24.12
C TYR A 494 -21.19 18.39 -23.24
N ASP A 495 -20.52 18.38 -22.08
CA ASP A 495 -20.85 17.53 -20.94
C ASP A 495 -20.71 18.39 -19.68
N ALA A 496 -21.73 18.36 -18.82
CA ALA A 496 -21.76 19.04 -17.55
C ALA A 496 -22.26 18.08 -16.47
N TYR A 497 -21.53 17.98 -15.36
CA TYR A 497 -21.85 17.03 -14.30
C TYR A 497 -21.49 17.53 -12.91
N TYR A 498 -22.17 16.92 -11.94
CA TYR A 498 -21.85 16.99 -10.52
C TYR A 498 -21.60 15.58 -10.00
N GLN A 499 -20.45 15.39 -9.35
CA GLN A 499 -20.05 14.17 -8.65
C GLN A 499 -20.00 14.45 -7.15
N TYR A 500 -20.55 13.53 -6.36
CA TYR A 500 -20.37 13.45 -4.92
C TYR A 500 -19.84 12.07 -4.57
N GLY A 501 -18.75 12.01 -3.82
CA GLY A 501 -18.29 10.76 -3.24
C GLY A 501 -17.87 10.88 -1.79
N ARG A 502 -18.00 9.77 -1.07
CA ARG A 502 -17.77 9.69 0.36
C ARG A 502 -17.23 8.32 0.74
N THR A 503 -16.14 8.32 1.50
CA THR A 503 -15.62 7.15 2.20
C THR A 503 -15.88 7.30 3.68
N ILE A 504 -16.38 6.23 4.31
CA ILE A 504 -16.45 6.08 5.76
C ILE A 504 -15.50 4.95 6.13
N PHE A 505 -14.50 5.28 6.93
CA PHE A 505 -13.57 4.34 7.53
C PHE A 505 -13.96 4.07 8.98
N SER A 506 -13.96 2.80 9.37
CA SER A 506 -14.10 2.37 10.75
C SER A 506 -13.08 1.28 11.03
N GLU A 507 -12.38 1.41 12.15
CA GLU A 507 -11.40 0.45 12.62
C GLU A 507 -11.75 0.00 14.04
N THR A 508 -11.63 -1.30 14.31
CA THR A 508 -11.51 -1.80 15.67
C THR A 508 -10.27 -2.68 15.80
N TYR A 509 -9.33 -2.23 16.61
CA TYR A 509 -8.10 -2.95 16.88
C TYR A 509 -8.21 -3.75 18.18
N PHE A 510 -8.11 -5.07 18.11
CA PHE A 510 -8.29 -5.99 19.23
C PHE A 510 -6.97 -6.58 19.75
N ASN A 511 -7.03 -7.03 21.01
CA ASN A 511 -5.95 -7.73 21.72
C ASN A 511 -4.66 -6.91 21.87
N ASP A 512 -4.77 -5.59 21.86
CA ASP A 512 -3.67 -4.72 22.25
C ASP A 512 -3.59 -4.56 23.76
N THR A 513 -2.37 -4.38 24.26
CA THR A 513 -2.11 -4.21 25.68
C THR A 513 -2.04 -2.73 26.04
N SER A 514 -2.90 -2.27 26.94
CA SER A 514 -2.84 -0.93 27.51
C SER A 514 -1.61 -0.80 28.42
N ILE A 515 -0.70 0.14 28.11
CA ILE A 515 0.53 0.40 28.86
C ILE A 515 0.21 0.82 30.30
N SER A 516 -0.78 1.69 30.48
CA SER A 516 -1.21 2.19 31.78
C SER A 516 -1.81 1.09 32.66
N ARG A 517 -2.74 0.28 32.11
CA ARG A 517 -3.33 -0.85 32.84
C ARG A 517 -2.31 -1.95 33.11
N MET A 518 -1.47 -2.27 32.13
CA MET A 518 -0.36 -3.21 32.28
C MET A 518 0.58 -2.78 33.42
N THR A 519 0.95 -1.50 33.48
CA THR A 519 1.85 -0.99 34.54
C THR A 519 1.20 -1.11 35.93
N LYS A 520 -0.10 -0.83 36.05
CA LYS A 520 -0.85 -1.05 37.30
C LYS A 520 -0.94 -2.53 37.69
N ALA A 521 -1.13 -3.42 36.70
CA ALA A 521 -1.19 -4.85 36.91
C ALA A 521 0.14 -5.46 37.39
N LEU A 522 1.25 -4.76 37.16
CA LEU A 522 2.61 -5.14 37.58
C LEU A 522 3.04 -4.50 38.91
N ASP A 523 2.38 -3.41 39.37
CA ASP A 523 2.59 -2.83 40.71
C ASP A 523 1.76 -3.59 41.75
N VAL A 524 2.34 -4.69 42.23
CA VAL A 524 1.67 -5.68 43.07
C VAL A 524 2.23 -5.64 44.48
N VAL A 525 1.35 -5.70 45.48
CA VAL A 525 1.70 -5.76 46.91
C VAL A 525 0.93 -6.88 47.60
N THR A 526 1.32 -7.19 48.84
CA THR A 526 0.56 -8.11 49.69
C THR A 526 -0.71 -7.43 50.20
N GLY A 527 -1.88 -7.97 49.84
CA GLY A 527 -3.17 -7.46 50.29
C GLY A 527 -3.53 -7.85 51.73
N PRO A 528 -4.65 -7.33 52.27
CA PRO A 528 -5.08 -7.60 53.65
C PRO A 528 -5.30 -9.08 54.00
N ASN A 529 -5.58 -9.92 53.00
CA ASN A 529 -5.77 -11.37 53.14
C ASN A 529 -4.49 -12.19 52.86
N GLY A 530 -3.33 -11.54 52.73
CA GLY A 530 -2.05 -12.17 52.42
C GLY A 530 -1.88 -12.57 50.95
N GLN A 531 -2.84 -12.26 50.07
CA GLN A 531 -2.75 -12.57 48.64
C GLN A 531 -2.18 -11.38 47.85
N PRO A 532 -1.47 -11.64 46.72
CA PRO A 532 -1.04 -10.57 45.81
C PRO A 532 -2.23 -9.76 45.28
N VAL A 533 -2.14 -8.43 45.34
CA VAL A 533 -3.15 -7.48 44.85
C VAL A 533 -2.46 -6.31 44.18
N CYS A 534 -3.07 -5.71 43.14
CA CYS A 534 -2.53 -4.46 42.59
C CYS A 534 -2.61 -3.36 43.65
N ARG A 535 -1.58 -2.52 43.77
CA ARG A 535 -1.60 -1.38 44.69
C ARG A 535 -2.76 -0.42 44.40
N SER A 536 -3.11 -0.25 43.12
CA SER A 536 -4.23 0.59 42.67
C SER A 536 -5.62 0.15 43.17
N VAL A 537 -5.76 -1.13 43.59
CA VAL A 537 -7.01 -1.62 44.21
C VAL A 537 -7.09 -1.14 45.66
N LEU A 538 -5.95 -1.11 46.37
CA LEU A 538 -5.89 -0.72 47.78
C LEU A 538 -6.04 0.79 47.98
N ASP A 539 -5.47 1.60 47.07
CA ASP A 539 -5.58 3.06 47.12
C ASP A 539 -6.87 3.61 46.48
N GLY A 540 -7.66 2.74 45.84
CA GLY A 540 -8.94 3.07 45.20
C GLY A 540 -8.82 3.77 43.84
N SER A 541 -7.61 3.97 43.31
CA SER A 541 -7.39 4.60 42.00
C SER A 541 -7.81 3.72 40.82
N ASP A 542 -7.83 2.40 41.00
CA ASP A 542 -8.40 1.44 40.05
C ASP A 542 -8.83 0.14 40.75
N PRO A 543 -10.10 0.04 41.19
CA PRO A 543 -10.62 -1.15 41.86
C PRO A 543 -10.76 -2.37 40.95
N ASN A 544 -10.64 -2.18 39.62
CA ASN A 544 -10.79 -3.25 38.64
C ASN A 544 -9.45 -3.90 38.26
N CYS A 545 -8.32 -3.40 38.77
CA CYS A 545 -7.02 -3.96 38.43
C CYS A 545 -6.91 -5.44 38.81
N LYS A 546 -6.30 -6.19 37.90
CA LYS A 546 -6.03 -7.61 38.04
C LYS A 546 -4.53 -7.85 37.93
N VAL A 547 -3.98 -8.58 38.89
CA VAL A 547 -2.55 -8.88 38.97
C VAL A 547 -2.10 -9.62 37.72
N TRP A 548 -1.08 -9.09 37.04
CA TRP A 548 -0.39 -9.78 35.96
C TRP A 548 0.91 -10.39 36.48
N ASP A 549 0.87 -11.68 36.80
CA ASP A 549 2.05 -12.40 37.25
C ASP A 549 2.93 -12.79 36.06
N ILE A 550 3.83 -11.88 35.68
CA ILE A 550 4.78 -12.09 34.58
C ILE A 550 5.93 -13.01 34.95
N PHE A 551 6.19 -13.23 36.25
CA PHE A 551 7.28 -14.07 36.75
C PHE A 551 6.88 -15.54 36.87
N GLY A 552 5.58 -15.81 36.95
CA GLY A 552 4.99 -17.15 36.93
C GLY A 552 4.75 -17.70 35.52
N GLY A 553 4.40 -18.99 35.44
CA GLY A 553 4.13 -19.68 34.17
C GLY A 553 2.68 -19.58 33.65
N THR A 554 1.72 -19.15 34.48
CA THR A 554 0.29 -19.12 34.11
C THR A 554 -0.28 -17.73 34.34
N VAL A 555 -0.81 -17.11 33.28
CA VAL A 555 -1.53 -15.83 33.35
C VAL A 555 -3.03 -16.09 33.47
N SER A 556 -3.70 -15.41 34.41
CA SER A 556 -5.15 -15.53 34.58
C SER A 556 -5.92 -14.84 33.45
N LYS A 557 -7.09 -15.39 33.08
CA LYS A 557 -7.98 -14.75 32.08
C LYS A 557 -8.45 -13.36 32.51
N ASP A 558 -8.71 -13.17 33.80
CA ASP A 558 -9.12 -11.88 34.36
C ASP A 558 -8.03 -10.82 34.18
N ALA A 559 -6.75 -11.19 34.36
CA ALA A 559 -5.64 -10.28 34.08
C ALA A 559 -5.59 -9.89 32.60
N ILE A 560 -5.68 -10.88 31.70
CA ILE A 560 -5.69 -10.64 30.25
C ILE A 560 -6.82 -9.69 29.86
N SER A 561 -8.04 -9.92 30.35
CA SER A 561 -9.20 -9.05 30.06
C SER A 561 -9.09 -7.64 30.65
N TYR A 562 -8.31 -7.44 31.71
CA TYR A 562 -8.10 -6.11 32.29
C TYR A 562 -7.19 -5.26 31.40
N TYR A 563 -5.99 -5.77 31.05
CA TYR A 563 -5.00 -4.99 30.30
C TYR A 563 -5.17 -5.08 28.78
N SER A 564 -5.88 -6.09 28.25
CA SER A 564 -6.19 -6.16 26.82
C SER A 564 -7.39 -5.26 26.51
N VAL A 565 -7.19 -4.27 25.64
CA VAL A 565 -8.19 -3.26 25.32
C VAL A 565 -8.46 -3.23 23.81
N PRO A 566 -9.72 -3.04 23.38
CA PRO A 566 -10.00 -2.66 22.01
C PRO A 566 -9.73 -1.16 21.82
N ALA A 567 -9.22 -0.78 20.65
CA ALA A 567 -9.06 0.62 20.24
C ALA A 567 -9.88 0.91 18.98
N PHE A 568 -10.29 2.16 18.82
CA PHE A 568 -11.21 2.56 17.76
C PHE A 568 -10.67 3.76 16.97
N GLN A 569 -10.87 3.72 15.65
CA GLN A 569 -10.66 4.88 14.78
C GLN A 569 -11.84 5.05 13.83
N ARG A 570 -12.14 6.30 13.47
CA ARG A 570 -13.15 6.62 12.49
C ARG A 570 -12.68 7.72 11.56
N GLY A 571 -12.84 7.54 10.26
CA GLY A 571 -12.49 8.52 9.24
C GLY A 571 -13.64 8.79 8.28
N ILE A 572 -13.72 10.02 7.78
CA ILE A 572 -14.63 10.40 6.70
C ILE A 572 -13.86 11.26 5.71
N ASN A 573 -13.78 10.79 4.46
CA ASN A 573 -13.36 11.59 3.32
C ASN A 573 -14.59 11.95 2.48
N THR A 574 -14.65 13.20 2.01
CA THR A 574 -15.64 13.57 0.98
C THR A 574 -14.99 14.32 -0.16
N GLU A 575 -15.45 14.06 -1.38
CA GLU A 575 -15.06 14.79 -2.58
C GLU A 575 -16.33 15.23 -3.32
N GLN A 576 -16.33 16.47 -3.76
CA GLN A 576 -17.37 17.03 -4.62
C GLN A 576 -16.72 17.61 -5.86
N VAL A 577 -17.22 17.29 -7.04
CA VAL A 577 -16.73 17.82 -8.31
C VAL A 577 -17.91 18.36 -9.10
N ALA A 578 -17.83 19.62 -9.53
CA ALA A 578 -18.74 20.20 -10.51
C ALA A 578 -17.89 20.60 -11.72
N SER A 579 -18.17 20.03 -12.89
CA SER A 579 -17.33 20.20 -14.06
C SER A 579 -18.17 20.30 -15.32
N ALA A 580 -17.79 21.20 -16.21
CA ALA A 580 -18.47 21.42 -17.47
C ALA A 580 -17.46 21.76 -18.57
N TYR A 581 -17.63 21.17 -19.74
CA TYR A 581 -16.80 21.49 -20.90
C TYR A 581 -17.59 21.51 -22.19
N LEU A 582 -17.06 22.26 -23.16
CA LEU A 582 -17.49 22.30 -24.55
C LEU A 582 -16.40 21.64 -25.40
N SER A 583 -16.80 20.80 -26.35
CA SER A 583 -15.92 20.23 -27.36
C SER A 583 -16.43 20.59 -28.76
N GLY A 584 -15.56 21.15 -29.59
CA GLY A 584 -15.87 21.67 -30.92
C GLY A 584 -15.06 20.99 -32.02
N SER A 585 -15.72 20.54 -33.08
CA SER A 585 -15.11 20.09 -34.34
C SER A 585 -15.22 21.18 -35.39
N LEU A 586 -14.25 22.08 -35.45
CA LEU A 586 -14.33 23.33 -36.22
C LEU A 586 -14.25 23.14 -37.75
N GLY A 587 -14.02 21.91 -38.21
CA GLY A 587 -14.09 21.52 -39.63
C GLY A 587 -15.48 21.73 -40.22
N GLU A 588 -16.53 21.60 -39.41
CA GLU A 588 -17.91 21.93 -39.75
C GLU A 588 -18.10 23.42 -40.15
N TYR A 589 -17.18 24.28 -39.74
CA TYR A 589 -17.14 25.70 -40.12
C TYR A 589 -16.08 26.00 -41.20
N GLY A 590 -15.48 24.98 -41.79
CA GLY A 590 -14.40 25.11 -42.77
C GLY A 590 -13.04 25.49 -42.17
N ILE A 591 -12.90 25.50 -40.84
CA ILE A 591 -11.64 25.79 -40.17
C ILE A 591 -10.81 24.51 -40.12
N LYS A 592 -9.96 24.35 -41.13
CA LYS A 592 -9.04 23.22 -41.27
C LYS A 592 -7.73 23.67 -41.91
N SER A 593 -6.67 22.89 -41.70
CA SER A 593 -5.41 23.12 -42.41
C SER A 593 -5.59 22.83 -43.90
N PRO A 594 -4.86 23.53 -44.80
CA PRO A 594 -5.02 23.36 -46.25
C PRO A 594 -4.78 21.95 -46.77
N PHE A 595 -4.01 21.15 -46.04
CA PHE A 595 -3.60 19.80 -46.41
C PHE A 595 -4.27 18.70 -45.56
N ALA A 596 -5.25 19.06 -44.71
CA ALA A 596 -5.98 18.13 -43.86
C ALA A 596 -7.44 17.99 -44.30
N ASN A 597 -8.01 16.81 -44.05
CA ASN A 597 -9.41 16.52 -44.33
C ASN A 597 -10.27 16.93 -43.12
N ASP A 598 -9.79 16.62 -41.92
CA ASP A 598 -10.39 16.97 -40.64
C ASP A 598 -10.13 18.44 -40.26
N GLY A 599 -11.07 19.01 -39.51
CA GLY A 599 -10.90 20.34 -38.93
C GLY A 599 -10.23 20.34 -37.56
N LEU A 600 -9.99 21.56 -37.06
CA LEU A 600 -9.43 21.76 -35.73
C LEU A 600 -10.40 21.24 -34.65
N GLY A 601 -9.89 20.49 -33.70
CA GLY A 601 -10.62 20.04 -32.51
C GLY A 601 -10.30 20.95 -31.33
N LEU A 602 -11.31 21.45 -30.62
CA LEU A 602 -11.14 22.34 -29.47
C LEU A 602 -11.95 21.84 -28.29
N VAL A 603 -11.36 21.78 -27.10
CA VAL A 603 -12.05 21.58 -25.82
C VAL A 603 -11.77 22.75 -24.91
N VAL A 604 -12.79 23.28 -24.25
CA VAL A 604 -12.65 24.28 -23.19
C VAL A 604 -13.59 23.95 -22.05
N GLY A 605 -13.13 24.07 -20.81
CA GLY A 605 -13.95 23.73 -19.66
C GLY A 605 -13.51 24.39 -18.37
N ALA A 606 -14.36 24.23 -17.36
CA ALA A 606 -14.11 24.68 -16.01
C ALA A 606 -14.51 23.59 -15.02
N GLU A 607 -13.79 23.51 -13.91
CA GLU A 607 -14.04 22.55 -12.85
C GLU A 607 -13.93 23.23 -11.48
N TYR A 608 -14.82 22.87 -10.58
CA TYR A 608 -14.74 23.15 -9.15
C TYR A 608 -14.68 21.82 -8.41
N ARG A 609 -13.69 21.66 -7.53
CA ARG A 609 -13.60 20.48 -6.65
C ARG A 609 -13.38 20.89 -5.21
N LYS A 610 -14.03 20.19 -4.28
CA LYS A 610 -13.83 20.34 -2.83
C LYS A 610 -13.56 18.99 -2.21
N GLU A 611 -12.50 18.92 -1.39
CA GLU A 611 -12.15 17.75 -0.60
C GLU A 611 -12.14 18.06 0.89
N THR A 612 -12.61 17.12 1.69
CA THR A 612 -12.57 17.21 3.15
C THR A 612 -12.12 15.90 3.78
N LEU A 613 -11.41 16.01 4.91
CA LEU A 613 -10.96 14.92 5.76
C LEU A 613 -11.37 15.21 7.20
N ASN A 614 -11.97 14.23 7.85
CA ASN A 614 -12.16 14.20 9.31
C ASN A 614 -11.82 12.81 9.84
N PHE A 615 -10.73 12.72 10.59
CA PHE A 615 -10.23 11.49 11.18
C PHE A 615 -10.13 11.64 12.70
N GLN A 616 -10.76 10.71 13.42
CA GLN A 616 -10.96 10.74 14.86
C GLN A 616 -10.56 9.39 15.47
N PRO A 617 -9.32 9.26 15.96
CA PRO A 617 -8.90 8.14 16.79
C PRO A 617 -9.41 8.30 18.23
N ASP A 618 -9.54 7.21 18.97
CA ASP A 618 -9.92 7.24 20.39
C ASP A 618 -8.79 7.74 21.33
N VAL A 619 -9.09 7.81 22.63
CA VAL A 619 -8.14 8.29 23.63
C VAL A 619 -6.92 7.38 23.79
N LEU A 620 -7.04 6.07 23.53
CA LEU A 620 -5.93 5.13 23.66
C LEU A 620 -4.88 5.41 22.60
N TYR A 621 -5.30 5.65 21.36
CA TYR A 621 -4.44 6.10 20.28
C TYR A 621 -3.86 7.50 20.54
N GLN A 622 -4.67 8.45 21.00
CA GLN A 622 -4.21 9.83 21.23
C GLN A 622 -3.20 9.96 22.38
N THR A 623 -3.26 9.04 23.35
CA THR A 623 -2.34 9.00 24.49
C THR A 623 -1.16 8.07 24.30
N ALA A 624 -1.11 7.32 23.19
CA ALA A 624 -0.15 6.24 22.94
C ALA A 624 -0.17 5.15 24.03
N ASP A 625 -1.36 4.83 24.55
CA ASP A 625 -1.52 3.82 25.60
C ASP A 625 -1.48 2.38 25.04
N LEU A 626 -1.46 2.18 23.73
CA LEU A 626 -1.44 0.85 23.11
C LEU A 626 0.01 0.39 22.90
N SER A 627 0.41 -0.67 23.60
CA SER A 627 1.78 -1.16 23.51
C SER A 627 2.06 -1.83 22.16
N GLY A 628 3.15 -1.43 21.50
CA GLY A 628 3.53 -1.96 20.19
C GLY A 628 2.80 -1.32 19.00
N GLN A 629 2.04 -0.24 19.23
CA GLN A 629 1.46 0.63 18.18
C GLN A 629 2.33 1.87 17.86
N GLY A 630 3.49 1.98 18.50
CA GLY A 630 4.38 3.12 18.34
C GLY A 630 3.87 4.35 19.09
N ALA A 631 3.58 5.42 18.38
CA ALA A 631 3.35 6.74 18.95
C ALA A 631 1.89 7.20 18.91
N LYS A 632 1.65 8.41 19.41
CA LYS A 632 0.34 9.04 19.44
C LYS A 632 -0.21 9.19 18.03
N ILE A 633 -1.42 8.69 17.81
CA ILE A 633 -2.20 8.97 16.60
C ILE A 633 -3.22 10.04 16.96
N LEU A 634 -3.05 11.22 16.37
CA LEU A 634 -3.85 12.41 16.68
C LEU A 634 -4.93 12.64 15.62
N PRO A 635 -6.06 13.28 15.99
CA PRO A 635 -7.10 13.63 15.03
C PRO A 635 -6.57 14.50 13.89
N VAL A 636 -7.06 14.26 12.68
CA VAL A 636 -6.73 15.08 11.49
C VAL A 636 -8.02 15.65 10.94
N GLN A 637 -8.05 16.96 10.76
CA GLN A 637 -9.18 17.65 10.14
C GLN A 637 -8.68 18.72 9.19
N GLY A 638 -9.21 18.73 7.97
CA GLY A 638 -8.82 19.71 6.97
C GLY A 638 -9.72 19.68 5.74
N ASP A 639 -9.68 20.77 4.98
CA ASP A 639 -10.32 20.88 3.69
C ASP A 639 -9.57 21.82 2.77
N TYR A 640 -9.75 21.61 1.47
CA TYR A 640 -9.41 22.59 0.45
C TYR A 640 -10.47 22.55 -0.66
N HIS A 641 -10.54 23.64 -1.42
CA HIS A 641 -11.25 23.64 -2.69
C HIS A 641 -10.36 24.18 -3.80
N VAL A 642 -10.67 23.79 -5.03
CA VAL A 642 -9.97 24.19 -6.23
C VAL A 642 -10.96 24.68 -7.28
N THR A 643 -10.57 25.73 -7.99
CA THR A 643 -11.23 26.17 -9.23
C THR A 643 -10.23 26.08 -10.36
N GLU A 644 -10.64 25.44 -11.45
CA GLU A 644 -9.79 25.11 -12.57
C GLU A 644 -10.42 25.57 -13.89
N PHE A 645 -9.58 26.09 -14.78
CA PHE A 645 -9.93 26.35 -16.17
C PHE A 645 -8.98 25.58 -17.06
N PHE A 646 -9.51 24.88 -18.05
CA PHE A 646 -8.71 24.05 -18.94
C PHE A 646 -9.16 24.16 -20.39
N GLY A 647 -8.23 23.86 -21.29
CA GLY A 647 -8.53 23.72 -22.70
C GLY A 647 -7.51 22.86 -23.42
N GLU A 648 -7.94 22.24 -24.51
CA GLU A 648 -7.15 21.38 -25.38
C GLU A 648 -7.46 21.71 -26.84
N LEU A 649 -6.44 21.73 -27.68
CA LEU A 649 -6.52 22.06 -29.10
C LEU A 649 -5.78 20.99 -29.89
N ARG A 650 -6.47 20.31 -30.81
CA ARG A 650 -5.89 19.40 -31.79
C ARG A 650 -5.93 20.05 -33.17
N ILE A 651 -4.78 20.06 -33.84
CA ILE A 651 -4.59 20.64 -35.17
C ILE A 651 -4.10 19.54 -36.10
N PRO A 652 -5.00 18.96 -36.92
CA PRO A 652 -4.59 18.12 -38.06
C PRO A 652 -3.86 18.99 -39.09
N LEU A 653 -2.62 18.64 -39.44
CA LEU A 653 -1.78 19.43 -40.35
C LEU A 653 -1.86 18.90 -41.79
N VAL A 654 -1.75 17.58 -41.95
CA VAL A 654 -1.72 16.88 -43.25
C VAL A 654 -2.46 15.56 -43.10
N GLN A 655 -3.32 15.21 -44.05
CA GLN A 655 -4.01 13.92 -44.10
C GLN A 655 -4.18 13.46 -45.55
N ASP A 656 -3.94 12.17 -45.81
CA ASP A 656 -4.08 11.52 -47.13
C ASP A 656 -3.43 12.31 -48.29
N SER A 657 -2.25 12.87 -48.05
CA SER A 657 -1.53 13.72 -49.01
C SER A 657 -0.08 13.24 -49.20
N PHE A 658 0.90 14.15 -49.18
CA PHE A 658 2.33 13.83 -49.25
C PHE A 658 2.86 13.11 -47.99
N ILE A 659 2.09 13.17 -46.90
CA ILE A 659 2.21 12.37 -45.68
C ILE A 659 0.82 11.79 -45.42
N TYR A 660 0.75 10.56 -44.89
CA TYR A 660 -0.54 9.92 -44.63
C TYR A 660 -1.33 10.62 -43.51
N ASP A 661 -0.69 10.95 -42.39
CA ASP A 661 -1.30 11.75 -41.32
C ASP A 661 -0.22 12.53 -40.55
N ALA A 662 -0.51 13.77 -40.14
CA ALA A 662 0.32 14.51 -39.21
C ALA A 662 -0.56 15.44 -38.39
N SER A 663 -0.43 15.43 -37.06
CA SER A 663 -1.22 16.26 -36.17
C SER A 663 -0.41 16.77 -34.97
N ILE A 664 -0.85 17.89 -34.41
CA ILE A 664 -0.30 18.46 -33.17
C ILE A 664 -1.44 18.69 -32.20
N THR A 665 -1.24 18.34 -30.93
CA THR A 665 -2.17 18.59 -29.84
C THR A 665 -1.48 19.41 -28.75
N GLY A 666 -2.16 20.45 -28.27
CA GLY A 666 -1.73 21.27 -27.14
C GLY A 666 -2.80 21.32 -26.07
N GLY A 667 -2.42 21.30 -24.80
CA GLY A 667 -3.35 21.41 -23.68
C GLY A 667 -2.81 22.31 -22.58
N TYR A 668 -3.71 23.00 -21.88
CA TYR A 668 -3.38 23.90 -20.78
C TYR A 668 -4.46 23.84 -19.71
N ARG A 669 -4.04 23.84 -18.44
CA ARG A 669 -4.93 23.94 -17.27
C ARG A 669 -4.31 24.86 -16.22
N ASN A 670 -5.10 25.82 -15.74
CA ASN A 670 -4.81 26.67 -14.59
C ASN A 670 -5.69 26.25 -13.41
N SER A 671 -5.10 26.04 -12.24
CA SER A 671 -5.81 25.56 -11.06
C SER A 671 -5.44 26.40 -9.84
N LYS A 672 -6.43 26.96 -9.16
CA LYS A 672 -6.26 27.75 -7.93
C LYS A 672 -6.85 27.01 -6.73
N TYR A 673 -5.98 26.64 -5.79
CA TYR A 673 -6.33 25.94 -4.56
C TYR A 673 -6.42 26.93 -3.41
N VAL A 674 -7.43 26.77 -2.56
CA VAL A 674 -7.63 27.54 -1.33
C VAL A 674 -7.90 26.57 -0.18
N LEU A 675 -7.05 26.63 0.84
CA LEU A 675 -7.07 25.77 2.01
C LEU A 675 -7.99 26.37 3.08
N SER A 676 -8.46 25.54 4.01
CA SER A 676 -9.21 25.96 5.19
C SER A 676 -8.46 26.98 6.07
N THR A 677 -7.12 26.94 6.06
CA THR A 677 -6.22 27.91 6.72
C THR A 677 -6.15 29.27 6.03
N LYS A 678 -6.85 29.45 4.90
CA LYS A 678 -6.80 30.62 4.00
C LYS A 678 -5.50 30.77 3.21
N ASN A 679 -4.56 29.83 3.35
CA ASN A 679 -3.45 29.70 2.40
C ASN A 679 -4.00 29.37 1.01
N SER A 680 -3.31 29.82 -0.03
CA SER A 680 -3.68 29.50 -1.40
C SER A 680 -2.43 29.35 -2.26
N PHE A 681 -2.52 28.51 -3.28
CA PHE A 681 -1.49 28.37 -4.30
C PHE A 681 -2.13 28.14 -5.67
N THR A 682 -1.40 28.53 -6.71
CA THR A 682 -1.84 28.37 -8.10
C THR A 682 -0.85 27.49 -8.83
N THR A 683 -1.36 26.60 -9.69
CA THR A 683 -0.54 25.75 -10.55
C THR A 683 -0.98 25.88 -12.00
N ASN A 684 -0.02 25.68 -12.91
CA ASN A 684 -0.23 25.68 -14.35
C ASN A 684 0.36 24.38 -14.91
N THR A 685 -0.49 23.58 -15.54
CA THR A 685 -0.11 22.34 -16.22
C THR A 685 -0.37 22.48 -17.69
N TYR A 686 0.48 21.88 -18.51
CA TYR A 686 0.39 22.00 -19.96
C TYR A 686 1.03 20.82 -20.66
N LYS A 687 0.56 20.58 -21.89
CA LYS A 687 1.07 19.54 -22.77
C LYS A 687 1.23 20.03 -24.20
N ILE A 688 2.22 19.47 -24.89
CA ILE A 688 2.35 19.57 -26.33
C ILE A 688 2.77 18.21 -26.88
N GLU A 689 2.03 17.74 -27.86
CA GLU A 689 2.14 16.39 -28.42
C GLU A 689 2.06 16.48 -29.93
N GLY A 690 2.84 15.68 -30.63
CA GLY A 690 2.85 15.63 -32.09
C GLY A 690 2.94 14.20 -32.59
N GLU A 691 2.26 13.94 -33.70
CA GLU A 691 2.31 12.65 -34.39
C GLU A 691 2.48 12.85 -35.90
N ILE A 692 3.16 11.89 -36.52
CA ILE A 692 3.36 11.83 -37.95
C ILE A 692 3.35 10.38 -38.41
N SER A 693 2.50 10.08 -39.38
CA SER A 693 2.44 8.82 -40.10
C SER A 693 2.88 9.07 -41.54
N PRO A 694 4.15 8.84 -41.91
CA PRO A 694 4.61 9.01 -43.29
C PRO A 694 3.82 8.13 -44.27
N VAL A 695 3.46 6.93 -43.81
CA VAL A 695 2.64 5.93 -44.53
C VAL A 695 1.64 5.30 -43.55
N ARG A 696 0.65 4.56 -44.07
CA ARG A 696 -0.37 3.88 -43.25
C ARG A 696 0.19 2.87 -42.24
N ASP A 697 1.34 2.30 -42.56
CA ASP A 697 1.91 1.20 -41.76
C ASP A 697 2.74 1.68 -40.55
N ILE A 698 3.17 2.95 -40.52
CA ILE A 698 4.11 3.47 -39.51
C ILE A 698 3.64 4.83 -39.02
N ARG A 699 3.53 4.98 -37.69
CA ARG A 699 3.31 6.24 -36.99
C ARG A 699 4.45 6.52 -36.01
N PHE A 700 4.91 7.75 -35.97
CA PHE A 700 5.79 8.28 -34.93
C PHE A 700 5.02 9.26 -34.06
N ARG A 701 5.27 9.25 -32.76
CA ARG A 701 4.64 10.13 -31.77
C ARG A 701 5.66 10.66 -30.79
N ALA A 702 5.49 11.89 -30.34
CA ALA A 702 6.31 12.49 -29.29
C ALA A 702 5.49 13.49 -28.47
N GLY A 703 5.83 13.64 -27.19
CA GLY A 703 5.12 14.52 -26.29
C GLY A 703 5.98 15.08 -25.18
N TYR A 704 5.60 16.27 -24.73
CA TYR A 704 6.08 16.89 -23.51
C TYR A 704 4.89 17.28 -22.64
N ASN A 705 4.93 16.90 -21.36
CA ASN A 705 3.88 17.19 -20.38
C ASN A 705 4.50 17.77 -19.10
N ARG A 706 3.92 18.85 -18.59
CA ARG A 706 4.14 19.32 -17.21
C ARG A 706 2.91 19.03 -16.36
N ALA A 707 3.09 18.13 -15.39
CA ALA A 707 2.08 17.69 -14.43
C ALA A 707 2.43 18.13 -13.01
N VAL A 708 1.45 18.06 -12.11
CA VAL A 708 1.66 18.34 -10.68
C VAL A 708 0.91 17.37 -9.79
N ARG A 709 1.48 17.07 -8.62
CA ARG A 709 0.78 16.45 -7.48
C ARG A 709 0.60 17.55 -6.44
N ILE A 710 -0.63 17.74 -5.96
CA ILE A 710 -0.88 18.70 -4.88
C ILE A 710 -0.67 18.04 -3.52
N PRO A 711 -0.26 18.79 -2.48
CA PRO A 711 -0.17 18.24 -1.14
C PRO A 711 -1.53 17.69 -0.70
N THR A 712 -1.53 16.48 -0.14
CA THR A 712 -2.75 15.85 0.38
C THR A 712 -3.24 16.54 1.65
N LEU A 713 -4.47 16.24 2.08
CA LEU A 713 -4.96 16.76 3.36
C LEU A 713 -4.12 16.26 4.54
N GLN A 714 -3.53 15.07 4.43
CA GLN A 714 -2.62 14.48 5.40
C GLN A 714 -1.27 15.22 5.38
N ASP A 715 -0.73 15.48 4.19
CA ASP A 715 0.52 16.26 4.02
C ASP A 715 0.39 17.65 4.64
N LEU A 716 -0.79 18.27 4.56
CA LEU A 716 -1.03 19.64 5.02
C LEU A 716 -1.39 19.73 6.51
N PHE A 717 -2.25 18.82 7.01
CA PHE A 717 -2.96 19.00 8.28
C PHE A 717 -2.66 17.92 9.34
N LYS A 718 -1.87 16.88 9.04
CA LYS A 718 -1.49 15.88 10.05
C LYS A 718 -0.74 16.58 11.20
N PRO A 719 -1.20 16.48 12.46
CA PRO A 719 -0.50 17.10 13.59
C PRO A 719 0.93 16.56 13.76
N ASN A 720 1.83 17.42 14.22
CA ASN A 720 3.19 17.00 14.52
C ASN A 720 3.24 16.21 15.83
N ALA A 721 3.95 15.08 15.82
CA ALA A 721 4.18 14.24 16.98
C ALA A 721 5.52 13.51 16.86
N ILE A 722 6.06 13.09 18.00
CA ILE A 722 7.22 12.18 18.04
C ILE A 722 6.69 10.77 17.73
N GLN A 723 7.20 10.16 16.67
CA GLN A 723 6.83 8.83 16.16
C GLN A 723 8.08 8.02 15.81
N LEU A 724 7.91 6.74 15.47
CA LEU A 724 9.02 5.93 14.97
C LEU A 724 9.34 6.32 13.53
N ASP A 725 10.61 6.60 13.22
CA ASP A 725 11.06 7.02 11.89
C ASP A 725 12.45 6.48 11.49
N GLY A 726 13.34 6.25 12.45
CA GLY A 726 14.70 5.76 12.19
C GLY A 726 14.88 4.28 12.50
N SER A 727 15.91 3.68 11.89
CA SER A 727 16.29 2.29 12.12
C SER A 727 17.67 2.11 12.76
N THR A 728 18.52 3.14 12.73
CA THR A 728 19.91 3.09 13.23
C THR A 728 20.34 4.40 13.89
N ASP A 729 21.20 4.32 14.92
CA ASP A 729 21.92 5.48 15.49
C ASP A 729 23.44 5.23 15.36
N PRO A 730 24.13 5.94 14.44
CA PRO A 730 25.58 5.78 14.23
C PRO A 730 26.46 6.14 15.43
N CYS A 731 25.90 6.76 16.48
CA CYS A 731 26.64 7.15 17.69
C CYS A 731 26.28 6.28 18.90
N ALA A 732 25.62 5.14 18.69
CA ALA A 732 25.27 4.19 19.74
C ALA A 732 26.15 2.93 19.70
N GLY A 733 26.30 2.26 20.84
CA GLY A 733 26.98 0.96 20.95
C GLY A 733 28.49 1.01 21.21
N PHE A 734 29.07 2.20 21.37
CA PHE A 734 30.49 2.39 21.67
C PHE A 734 30.75 3.66 22.49
N ALA A 735 31.94 3.75 23.09
CA ALA A 735 32.38 4.94 23.81
C ALA A 735 32.86 6.03 22.83
N ILE A 736 32.26 7.22 22.92
CA ILE A 736 32.57 8.35 22.06
C ILE A 736 34.00 8.84 22.31
N THR A 737 34.76 9.01 21.23
CA THR A 737 36.14 9.49 21.23
C THR A 737 36.23 10.91 20.66
N PRO A 738 37.38 11.61 20.80
CA PRO A 738 37.58 12.90 20.15
C PRO A 738 37.48 12.87 18.62
N ASP A 739 37.67 11.71 17.99
CA ASP A 739 37.61 11.53 16.54
C ASP A 739 36.17 11.45 16.00
N ASP A 740 35.19 11.17 16.88
CA ASP A 740 33.76 11.07 16.55
C ASP A 740 33.09 12.45 16.45
N VAL A 741 33.67 13.33 15.65
CA VAL A 741 33.31 14.76 15.56
C VAL A 741 31.83 15.00 15.26
N GLY A 742 31.21 14.15 14.45
CA GLY A 742 29.78 14.23 14.14
C GLY A 742 28.88 13.82 15.31
N CYS A 743 29.31 12.90 16.17
CA CYS A 743 28.61 12.53 17.40
C CYS A 743 28.74 13.62 18.46
N LEU A 744 29.93 14.24 18.58
CA LEU A 744 30.16 15.40 19.43
C LEU A 744 29.29 16.60 18.99
N ALA A 745 29.13 16.81 17.68
CA ALA A 745 28.26 17.84 17.13
C ALA A 745 26.76 17.61 17.43
N GLN A 746 26.36 16.39 17.79
CA GLN A 746 25.01 16.05 18.24
C GLN A 746 24.82 16.27 19.76
N GLY A 747 25.85 16.78 20.45
CA GLY A 747 25.80 17.06 21.89
C GLY A 747 26.28 15.93 22.79
N LEU A 748 26.89 14.86 22.23
CA LEU A 748 27.54 13.81 23.02
C LEU A 748 28.91 14.27 23.54
N SER A 749 29.36 13.68 24.64
CA SER A 749 30.66 13.99 25.25
C SER A 749 31.67 12.84 25.08
N VAL A 750 32.96 13.17 25.04
CA VAL A 750 34.03 12.15 25.03
C VAL A 750 33.92 11.26 26.28
N GLY A 751 34.02 9.95 26.08
CA GLY A 751 33.84 8.91 27.11
C GLY A 751 32.38 8.47 27.31
N GLN A 752 31.40 9.21 26.77
CA GLN A 752 29.99 8.81 26.85
C GLN A 752 29.73 7.57 25.99
N THR A 753 28.90 6.64 26.47
CA THR A 753 28.38 5.51 25.67
C THR A 753 26.86 5.62 25.60
N VAL A 754 26.31 5.58 24.38
CA VAL A 754 24.86 5.59 24.16
C VAL A 754 24.38 4.17 23.86
N ALA A 755 23.32 3.74 24.53
CA ALA A 755 22.77 2.41 24.32
C ALA A 755 22.07 2.29 22.95
N GLU A 756 22.39 1.20 22.24
CA GLU A 756 21.68 0.82 21.02
C GLU A 756 20.22 0.48 21.30
N ASN A 757 19.34 0.71 20.32
CA ASN A 757 17.97 0.26 20.41
C ASN A 757 17.87 -1.22 19.97
N PRO A 758 17.52 -2.16 20.86
CA PRO A 758 17.42 -3.58 20.51
C PRO A 758 16.31 -3.90 19.48
N ALA A 759 15.36 -2.98 19.27
CA ALA A 759 14.32 -3.10 18.25
C ALA A 759 14.69 -2.41 16.92
N GLY A 760 15.76 -1.59 16.88
CA GLY A 760 16.14 -0.82 15.70
C GLY A 760 15.04 0.17 15.27
N GLN A 761 14.46 0.90 16.23
CA GLN A 761 13.34 1.83 15.98
C GLN A 761 13.54 3.13 16.76
N TYR A 762 13.99 4.19 16.09
CA TYR A 762 14.32 5.47 16.70
C TYR A 762 13.23 6.51 16.48
N ASN A 763 13.15 7.47 17.40
CA ASN A 763 12.13 8.50 17.40
C ASN A 763 12.46 9.61 16.38
N GLY A 764 11.42 10.10 15.71
CA GLY A 764 11.43 11.28 14.86
C GLY A 764 10.21 12.15 15.11
N PHE A 765 10.38 13.46 15.09
CA PHE A 765 9.32 14.45 15.10
C PHE A 765 8.79 14.64 13.67
N LEU A 766 7.63 14.03 13.43
CA LEU A 766 6.98 13.93 12.12
C LEU A 766 5.64 14.65 12.12
N GLY A 767 5.21 15.13 10.96
CA GLY A 767 3.84 15.60 10.73
C GLY A 767 3.72 16.47 9.49
N GLY A 768 2.50 16.97 9.28
CA GLY A 768 2.11 17.75 8.11
C GLY A 768 2.60 19.20 8.17
N ASN A 769 2.55 19.87 7.01
CA ASN A 769 3.07 21.21 6.83
C ASN A 769 2.13 22.02 5.90
N PRO A 770 1.35 22.98 6.43
CA PRO A 770 0.48 23.84 5.64
C PRO A 770 1.22 24.78 4.66
N GLY A 771 2.55 24.85 4.73
CA GLY A 771 3.42 25.64 3.86
C GLY A 771 3.97 24.86 2.65
N LEU A 772 3.50 23.63 2.41
CA LEU A 772 3.91 22.84 1.24
C LEU A 772 3.44 23.47 -0.07
N SER A 773 4.27 23.29 -1.09
CA SER A 773 3.97 23.60 -2.48
C SER A 773 3.67 22.31 -3.27
N PRO A 774 2.97 22.39 -4.41
CA PRO A 774 2.82 21.24 -5.30
C PRO A 774 4.14 20.67 -5.80
N GLU A 775 4.22 19.35 -5.95
CA GLU A 775 5.30 18.70 -6.67
C GLU A 775 5.15 18.95 -8.17
N VAL A 776 6.26 19.13 -8.88
CA VAL A 776 6.24 19.36 -10.34
C VAL A 776 6.88 18.20 -11.06
N ALA A 777 6.20 17.68 -12.08
CA ALA A 777 6.68 16.59 -12.90
C ALA A 777 6.79 16.99 -14.38
N ASP A 778 7.97 16.79 -14.95
CA ASP A 778 8.24 16.96 -16.39
C ASP A 778 8.31 15.57 -17.04
N THR A 779 7.46 15.32 -18.03
CA THR A 779 7.43 14.05 -18.77
C THR A 779 7.75 14.28 -20.24
N ILE A 780 8.67 13.48 -20.78
CA ILE A 780 8.95 13.38 -22.22
C ILE A 780 8.60 11.97 -22.67
N THR A 781 7.87 11.86 -23.78
CA THR A 781 7.57 10.60 -24.46
C THR A 781 8.00 10.68 -25.92
N ALA A 782 8.46 9.55 -26.46
CA ALA A 782 8.75 9.39 -27.88
C ALA A 782 8.51 7.93 -28.28
N GLY A 783 7.77 7.68 -29.35
CA GLY A 783 7.40 6.31 -29.70
C GLY A 783 7.15 6.12 -31.19
N ALA A 784 7.11 4.84 -31.56
CA ALA A 784 6.77 4.39 -32.89
C ALA A 784 5.72 3.28 -32.81
N VAL A 785 4.74 3.33 -33.70
CA VAL A 785 3.69 2.33 -33.87
C VAL A 785 3.81 1.75 -35.28
N PHE A 786 3.81 0.44 -35.37
CA PHE A 786 3.91 -0.32 -36.61
C PHE A 786 2.68 -1.23 -36.76
N THR A 787 1.90 -0.99 -37.81
CA THR A 787 0.67 -1.71 -38.16
C THR A 787 0.72 -2.13 -39.63
N PRO A 788 1.54 -3.13 -39.99
CA PRO A 788 1.79 -3.47 -41.38
C PRO A 788 0.55 -4.02 -42.07
N THR A 789 0.11 -3.36 -43.13
CA THR A 789 -0.99 -3.83 -44.00
C THR A 789 -0.70 -5.19 -44.64
N PHE A 790 0.57 -5.57 -44.83
CA PHE A 790 0.98 -6.87 -45.37
C PHE A 790 0.94 -8.03 -44.34
N ILE A 791 0.77 -7.73 -43.04
CA ILE A 791 0.48 -8.73 -41.99
C ILE A 791 -0.76 -8.25 -41.23
N PRO A 792 -1.98 -8.46 -41.78
CA PRO A 792 -3.21 -7.99 -41.15
C PRO A 792 -3.35 -8.50 -39.72
N GLY A 793 -3.80 -7.62 -38.83
CA GLY A 793 -4.01 -7.93 -37.41
C GLY A 793 -2.77 -7.86 -36.54
N LEU A 794 -1.59 -7.52 -37.08
CA LEU A 794 -0.38 -7.24 -36.31
C LEU A 794 -0.31 -5.75 -35.94
N SER A 795 -0.05 -5.47 -34.67
CA SER A 795 0.28 -4.15 -34.14
C SER A 795 1.47 -4.24 -33.19
N ILE A 796 2.41 -3.32 -33.32
CA ILE A 796 3.57 -3.20 -32.43
C ILE A 796 3.72 -1.74 -32.04
N SER A 797 3.91 -1.44 -30.76
CA SER A 797 4.33 -0.12 -30.28
C SER A 797 5.61 -0.22 -29.45
N VAL A 798 6.49 0.75 -29.63
CA VAL A 798 7.71 0.91 -28.83
C VAL A 798 7.76 2.37 -28.39
N ASP A 799 7.73 2.59 -27.08
CA ASP A 799 7.51 3.90 -26.49
C ASP A 799 8.55 4.19 -25.40
N TYR A 800 9.41 5.18 -25.63
CA TYR A 800 10.31 5.72 -24.63
C TYR A 800 9.56 6.70 -23.72
N PHE A 801 9.83 6.60 -22.42
CA PHE A 801 9.33 7.53 -21.41
C PHE A 801 10.47 8.07 -20.54
N ASN A 802 10.32 9.30 -20.07
CA ASN A 802 11.19 9.93 -19.08
C ASN A 802 10.38 10.90 -18.24
N ILE A 803 10.15 10.56 -16.97
CA ILE A 803 9.38 11.34 -16.01
C ILE A 803 10.37 11.85 -14.95
N LYS A 804 10.40 13.17 -14.71
CA LYS A 804 11.22 13.80 -13.68
C LYS A 804 10.35 14.61 -12.73
N ILE A 805 10.23 14.15 -11.50
CA ILE A 805 9.56 14.82 -10.39
C ILE A 805 10.59 15.66 -9.62
N LYS A 806 10.21 16.88 -9.23
CA LYS A 806 11.02 17.81 -8.46
C LYS A 806 10.21 18.34 -7.27
N GLY A 807 10.91 18.61 -6.16
CA GLY A 807 10.29 19.12 -4.94
C GLY A 807 9.32 18.12 -4.34
N ALA A 808 9.71 16.84 -4.31
CA ALA A 808 8.89 15.78 -3.75
C ALA A 808 8.53 16.12 -2.30
N ILE A 809 7.27 15.88 -1.93
CA ILE A 809 6.74 16.12 -0.61
C ILE A 809 7.11 14.90 0.25
N GLN A 810 8.16 15.04 1.05
CA GLN A 810 8.71 13.99 1.90
C GLN A 810 9.56 14.59 3.03
N GLY A 811 9.93 13.77 4.01
CA GLY A 811 10.99 14.09 4.97
C GLY A 811 12.37 13.74 4.42
N TYR A 812 13.43 14.21 5.07
CA TYR A 812 14.81 13.80 4.83
C TYR A 812 15.08 12.33 5.18
N GLY A 813 14.31 11.80 6.14
CA GLY A 813 14.50 10.48 6.73
C GLY A 813 15.48 10.54 7.91
N THR A 814 15.09 9.97 9.05
CA THR A 814 15.91 9.98 10.27
C THR A 814 17.30 9.38 10.06
N ASP A 815 17.40 8.21 9.43
CA ASP A 815 18.69 7.56 9.21
C ASP A 815 19.61 8.42 8.32
N THR A 816 19.04 9.11 7.33
CA THR A 816 19.81 10.05 6.49
C THR A 816 20.28 11.26 7.31
N ILE A 817 19.43 11.85 8.14
CA ILE A 817 19.78 12.98 9.02
C ILE A 817 20.95 12.59 9.93
N LEU A 818 20.83 11.44 10.61
CA LEU A 818 21.84 10.94 11.54
C LEU A 818 23.15 10.65 10.83
N LYS A 819 23.09 9.97 9.67
CA LYS A 819 24.27 9.67 8.86
C LYS A 819 24.97 10.95 8.38
N GLN A 820 24.22 11.92 7.84
CA GLN A 820 24.82 13.16 7.33
C GLN A 820 25.45 13.98 8.46
N CYS A 821 24.80 14.11 9.61
CA CYS A 821 25.43 14.77 10.75
C CYS A 821 26.70 14.03 11.21
N THR A 822 26.64 12.70 11.32
CA THR A 822 27.77 11.89 11.79
C THR A 822 28.97 11.96 10.84
N ASP A 823 28.74 11.85 9.53
CA ASP A 823 29.82 11.82 8.53
C ASP A 823 30.43 13.19 8.24
N THR A 824 29.67 14.28 8.38
CA THR A 824 30.08 15.62 7.93
C THR A 824 30.22 16.66 9.04
N ALA A 825 29.64 16.41 10.22
CA ALA A 825 29.47 17.39 11.30
C ALA A 825 28.79 18.71 10.85
N ASP A 826 28.01 18.68 9.76
CA ASP A 826 27.32 19.87 9.24
C ASP A 826 26.24 20.33 10.24
N PRO A 827 26.29 21.59 10.72
CA PRO A 827 25.32 22.15 11.66
C PRO A 827 23.86 22.05 11.18
N THR A 828 23.63 22.04 9.87
CA THR A 828 22.30 21.91 9.26
C THR A 828 21.65 20.58 9.62
N PHE A 829 22.40 19.47 9.64
CA PHE A 829 21.88 18.16 10.01
C PHE A 829 21.97 17.90 11.51
N CYS A 830 23.04 18.34 12.15
CA CYS A 830 23.22 18.13 13.59
C CYS A 830 22.18 18.90 14.41
N SER A 831 21.72 20.07 13.94
CA SER A 831 20.61 20.81 14.58
C SER A 831 19.24 20.13 14.45
N LEU A 832 19.10 19.13 13.59
CA LEU A 832 17.89 18.29 13.50
C LEU A 832 17.93 17.10 14.46
N VAL A 833 19.03 16.88 15.20
CA VAL A 833 19.15 15.79 16.16
C VAL A 833 18.98 16.35 17.57
N HIS A 834 17.99 15.84 18.30
CA HIS A 834 17.73 16.22 19.69
C HIS A 834 17.86 14.99 20.57
N ARG A 835 18.99 14.85 21.28
CA ARG A 835 19.23 13.71 22.18
C ARG A 835 18.62 13.96 23.56
N ASP A 836 18.10 12.92 24.19
CA ASP A 836 17.62 13.01 25.57
C ASP A 836 18.77 13.11 26.57
N ALA A 837 18.44 13.23 27.87
CA ALA A 837 19.44 13.37 28.94
C ALA A 837 20.44 12.19 29.02
N SER A 838 20.07 11.02 28.50
CA SER A 838 20.95 9.84 28.42
C SER A 838 21.77 9.79 27.13
N GLY A 839 21.61 10.78 26.24
CA GLY A 839 22.15 10.79 24.89
C GLY A 839 21.34 9.94 23.90
N SER A 840 20.21 9.35 24.30
CA SER A 840 19.43 8.43 23.46
C SER A 840 18.45 9.17 22.55
N LEU A 841 18.08 8.51 21.45
CA LEU A 841 17.05 8.92 20.49
C LEU A 841 15.82 7.99 20.50
N TRP A 842 15.70 7.12 21.51
CA TRP A 842 14.62 6.12 21.55
C TRP A 842 14.09 5.81 22.95
N ARG A 843 14.86 6.10 24.01
CA ARG A 843 14.49 5.77 25.40
C ARG A 843 13.36 6.62 25.94
N THR A 844 13.31 7.88 25.54
CA THR A 844 12.27 8.83 25.97
C THR A 844 11.73 9.60 24.78
N SER A 845 10.57 10.24 24.93
CA SER A 845 10.03 11.15 23.93
C SER A 845 10.87 12.43 23.76
N ASP A 846 11.79 12.72 24.68
CA ASP A 846 12.67 13.89 24.56
C ASP A 846 13.85 13.62 23.63
N GLY A 847 14.14 12.37 23.28
CA GLY A 847 15.15 12.00 22.28
C GLY A 847 14.49 11.75 20.93
N PHE A 848 14.78 12.55 19.90
CA PHE A 848 14.21 12.42 18.55
C PHE A 848 15.00 13.21 17.48
N THR A 849 14.77 12.91 16.21
CA THR A 849 15.20 13.73 15.05
C THR A 849 14.07 14.61 14.52
N ILE A 850 14.35 15.77 13.94
CA ILE A 850 13.33 16.66 13.37
C ILE A 850 13.17 16.35 11.88
N ASN A 851 12.09 15.66 11.50
CA ASN A 851 11.85 15.20 10.13
C ASN A 851 10.42 15.47 9.61
N PRO A 852 9.89 16.71 9.69
CA PRO A 852 8.56 17.02 9.14
C PRO A 852 8.56 17.01 7.61
N THR A 853 7.37 16.90 7.01
CA THR A 853 7.21 16.90 5.55
C THR A 853 7.61 18.24 4.91
N ARG A 854 8.43 18.18 3.84
CA ARG A 854 8.94 19.33 3.08
C ARG A 854 8.96 19.03 1.58
N ASN A 855 9.10 20.07 0.74
CA ASN A 855 9.37 19.92 -0.69
C ASN A 855 10.89 19.80 -0.94
N ILE A 856 11.40 18.58 -1.11
CA ILE A 856 12.83 18.32 -1.25
C ILE A 856 13.11 17.23 -2.29
N GLY A 857 14.29 17.30 -2.90
CA GLY A 857 14.77 16.28 -3.83
C GLY A 857 13.81 16.02 -5.01
N GLY A 858 13.72 14.77 -5.44
CA GLY A 858 12.89 14.34 -6.55
C GLY A 858 13.08 12.87 -6.92
N VAL A 859 12.29 12.41 -7.89
CA VAL A 859 12.42 11.07 -8.45
C VAL A 859 12.42 11.19 -9.96
N LYS A 860 13.28 10.43 -10.63
CA LYS A 860 13.30 10.34 -12.09
C LYS A 860 13.19 8.89 -12.52
N THR A 861 12.24 8.58 -13.41
CA THR A 861 12.13 7.25 -14.02
C THR A 861 12.18 7.36 -15.55
N SER A 862 12.93 6.48 -16.21
CA SER A 862 12.99 6.41 -17.67
C SER A 862 13.20 5.00 -18.18
N GLY A 863 12.69 4.72 -19.38
CA GLY A 863 12.71 3.38 -19.94
C GLY A 863 11.97 3.29 -21.27
N ILE A 864 11.70 2.05 -21.69
CA ILE A 864 11.03 1.72 -22.95
C ILE A 864 9.90 0.74 -22.65
N ASP A 865 8.70 1.04 -23.14
CA ASP A 865 7.57 0.12 -23.15
C ASP A 865 7.41 -0.49 -24.55
N VAL A 866 7.10 -1.78 -24.59
CA VAL A 866 6.90 -2.54 -25.82
C VAL A 866 5.55 -3.23 -25.74
N ASN A 867 4.67 -2.92 -26.68
CA ASN A 867 3.39 -3.60 -26.84
C ASN A 867 3.36 -4.33 -28.18
N LEU A 868 2.87 -5.56 -28.20
CA LEU A 868 2.57 -6.28 -29.43
C LEU A 868 1.21 -6.96 -29.31
N GLY A 869 0.39 -6.79 -30.33
CA GLY A 869 -0.85 -7.51 -30.53
C GLY A 869 -0.84 -8.22 -31.88
N TYR A 870 -1.21 -9.49 -31.90
CA TYR A 870 -1.45 -10.21 -33.14
C TYR A 870 -2.71 -11.04 -33.03
N ASN A 871 -3.63 -10.87 -33.97
CA ASN A 871 -4.87 -11.65 -34.00
C ASN A 871 -5.12 -12.15 -35.42
N ARG A 872 -5.32 -13.47 -35.58
CA ARG A 872 -5.50 -14.10 -36.88
C ARG A 872 -6.39 -15.33 -36.81
N GLU A 873 -7.22 -15.49 -37.82
CA GLU A 873 -7.94 -16.75 -38.07
C GLU A 873 -6.94 -17.83 -38.53
N VAL A 874 -6.87 -18.94 -37.80
CA VAL A 874 -5.99 -20.08 -38.08
C VAL A 874 -6.83 -21.36 -38.01
N GLY A 875 -7.02 -22.03 -39.15
CA GLY A 875 -7.83 -23.23 -39.25
C GLY A 875 -9.30 -22.99 -38.85
N ALA A 876 -9.76 -23.70 -37.82
CA ALA A 876 -11.13 -23.64 -37.32
C ALA A 876 -11.32 -22.70 -36.12
N GLY A 877 -10.42 -21.75 -35.91
CA GLY A 877 -10.47 -20.84 -34.78
C GLY A 877 -9.59 -19.60 -34.96
N ARG A 878 -9.50 -18.82 -33.90
CA ARG A 878 -8.77 -17.57 -33.83
C ARG A 878 -7.59 -17.70 -32.88
N ALA A 879 -6.40 -17.42 -33.38
CA ALA A 879 -5.18 -17.36 -32.58
C ALA A 879 -4.91 -15.89 -32.19
N THR A 880 -4.62 -15.67 -30.92
CA THR A 880 -4.25 -14.36 -30.38
C THR A 880 -2.89 -14.42 -29.71
N ILE A 881 -2.08 -13.39 -29.93
CA ILE A 881 -0.84 -13.15 -29.20
C ILE A 881 -0.92 -11.73 -28.66
N SER A 882 -0.72 -11.56 -27.37
CA SER A 882 -0.50 -10.25 -26.76
C SER A 882 0.80 -10.27 -25.97
N PHE A 883 1.53 -9.17 -26.03
CA PHE A 883 2.78 -8.97 -25.31
C PHE A 883 2.82 -7.53 -24.80
N VAL A 884 3.15 -7.39 -23.52
CA VAL A 884 3.38 -6.11 -22.85
C VAL A 884 4.67 -6.25 -22.06
N GLY A 885 5.70 -5.47 -22.40
CA GLY A 885 7.00 -5.48 -21.76
C GLY A 885 7.49 -4.08 -21.43
N THR A 886 8.26 -3.94 -20.36
CA THR A 886 8.91 -2.69 -19.97
C THR A 886 10.38 -2.94 -19.65
N TYR A 887 11.25 -2.15 -20.29
CA TYR A 887 12.65 -1.99 -19.95
C TYR A 887 12.83 -0.74 -19.10
N LEU A 888 13.26 -0.90 -17.84
CA LEU A 888 13.60 0.18 -16.93
C LEU A 888 15.09 0.52 -17.06
N ASP A 889 15.40 1.70 -17.63
CA ASP A 889 16.77 2.20 -17.76
C ASP A 889 17.24 2.83 -16.44
N LYS A 890 16.44 3.75 -15.90
CA LYS A 890 16.77 4.53 -14.70
C LYS A 890 15.56 4.66 -13.80
N LEU A 891 15.80 4.53 -12.50
CA LEU A 891 14.94 4.93 -11.41
C LEU A 891 15.82 5.67 -10.40
N ILE A 892 16.00 6.97 -10.60
CA ILE A 892 16.87 7.81 -9.79
C ILE A 892 16.07 8.43 -8.65
N THR A 893 16.52 8.22 -7.43
CA THR A 893 16.02 8.87 -6.23
C THR A 893 16.99 9.96 -5.81
N ASP A 894 16.46 11.15 -5.57
CA ASP A 894 17.15 12.29 -4.98
C ASP A 894 16.39 12.64 -3.70
N ASN A 895 16.99 12.36 -2.54
CA ASN A 895 16.42 12.70 -1.24
C ASN A 895 16.75 14.15 -0.82
N GLY A 896 17.42 14.92 -1.68
CA GLY A 896 17.85 16.29 -1.43
C GLY A 896 19.07 16.42 -0.53
N LEU A 897 19.64 15.31 -0.05
CA LEU A 897 20.72 15.28 0.93
C LEU A 897 21.97 14.54 0.46
N SER A 898 21.77 13.33 -0.04
CA SER A 898 22.83 12.48 -0.57
C SER A 898 22.93 12.64 -2.08
N PRO A 899 24.07 12.29 -2.71
CA PRO A 899 24.13 12.17 -4.16
C PRO A 899 23.00 11.27 -4.67
N ALA A 900 22.25 11.76 -5.65
CA ALA A 900 21.16 11.00 -6.24
C ALA A 900 21.62 9.63 -6.75
N TYR A 901 20.81 8.59 -6.55
CA TYR A 901 21.19 7.20 -6.82
C TYR A 901 20.14 6.48 -7.66
N ASN A 902 20.60 5.56 -8.52
CA ASN A 902 19.77 4.78 -9.43
C ASN A 902 19.46 3.39 -8.87
N CYS A 903 18.18 3.07 -8.73
CA CYS A 903 17.63 1.80 -8.26
C CYS A 903 17.24 0.82 -9.37
N ALA A 904 17.43 1.15 -10.65
CA ALA A 904 17.12 0.23 -11.75
C ALA A 904 18.00 -1.04 -11.70
N GLY A 905 17.36 -2.21 -11.56
CA GLY A 905 18.00 -3.50 -11.36
C GLY A 905 18.34 -3.83 -9.90
N LEU A 906 17.93 -2.97 -8.95
CA LEU A 906 18.25 -3.11 -7.53
C LEU A 906 17.00 -3.35 -6.67
N HIS A 907 17.24 -3.87 -5.46
CA HIS A 907 16.29 -3.95 -4.35
C HIS A 907 17.06 -3.76 -3.04
N GLY A 908 16.39 -3.45 -1.93
CA GLY A 908 17.10 -3.35 -0.65
C GLY A 908 16.47 -2.34 0.29
N VAL A 909 17.25 -1.87 1.27
CA VAL A 909 16.76 -0.94 2.29
C VAL A 909 16.46 0.44 1.70
N LEU A 910 17.31 0.92 0.78
CA LEU A 910 17.18 2.25 0.16
C LEU A 910 16.36 2.20 -1.14
N CYS A 911 16.51 1.13 -1.93
CA CYS A 911 15.77 0.96 -3.18
C CYS A 911 14.41 0.26 -3.01
N GLY A 912 14.12 -0.28 -1.83
CA GLY A 912 12.84 -0.92 -1.49
C GLY A 912 12.61 -2.23 -2.24
N THR A 913 11.42 -2.37 -2.81
CA THR A 913 10.97 -3.54 -3.56
C THR A 913 11.85 -3.80 -4.81
N PRO A 914 11.81 -5.02 -5.38
CA PRO A 914 12.54 -5.34 -6.60
C PRO A 914 12.17 -4.43 -7.77
N ASN A 915 13.18 -3.79 -8.36
CA ASN A 915 13.06 -2.99 -9.58
C ASN A 915 13.78 -3.65 -10.78
N PRO A 916 13.30 -4.80 -11.32
CA PRO A 916 13.93 -5.44 -12.47
C PRO A 916 14.08 -4.49 -13.66
N LYS A 917 15.21 -4.56 -14.35
CA LYS A 917 15.39 -3.80 -15.59
C LYS A 917 14.47 -4.30 -16.70
N TRP A 918 14.03 -5.56 -16.68
CA TRP A 918 13.08 -6.10 -17.64
C TRP A 918 11.95 -6.86 -16.95
N ARG A 919 10.71 -6.51 -17.30
CA ARG A 919 9.49 -7.24 -16.92
C ARG A 919 8.61 -7.36 -18.15
N HIS A 920 7.94 -8.50 -18.33
CA HIS A 920 6.91 -8.63 -19.36
C HIS A 920 5.82 -9.62 -18.99
N GLN A 921 4.69 -9.50 -19.67
CA GLN A 921 3.73 -10.58 -19.84
C GLN A 921 3.48 -10.85 -21.32
N MET A 922 3.37 -12.13 -21.68
CA MET A 922 3.02 -12.59 -23.01
C MET A 922 1.88 -13.59 -22.90
N ARG A 923 0.78 -13.40 -23.61
CA ARG A 923 -0.31 -14.38 -23.68
C ARG A 923 -0.44 -14.89 -25.10
N VAL A 924 -0.54 -16.20 -25.23
CA VAL A 924 -0.89 -16.89 -26.46
C VAL A 924 -2.21 -17.60 -26.23
N GLY A 925 -3.21 -17.28 -27.04
CA GLY A 925 -4.56 -17.81 -26.96
C GLY A 925 -5.00 -18.46 -28.27
N TYR A 926 -5.90 -19.42 -28.16
CA TYR A 926 -6.62 -20.00 -29.29
C TYR A 926 -8.08 -20.19 -28.89
N GLU A 927 -8.99 -19.66 -29.68
CA GLU A 927 -10.44 -19.80 -29.52
C GLU A 927 -11.02 -20.50 -30.74
N ALA A 928 -11.49 -21.73 -30.57
CA ALA A 928 -12.12 -22.52 -31.60
C ALA A 928 -13.56 -22.03 -31.86
N LYS A 929 -14.01 -22.15 -33.11
CA LYS A 929 -15.37 -21.76 -33.53
C LYS A 929 -16.50 -22.51 -32.81
N ASN A 930 -16.21 -23.65 -32.19
CA ASN A 930 -17.15 -24.41 -31.37
C ASN A 930 -17.27 -23.88 -29.93
N GLY A 931 -16.64 -22.75 -29.61
CA GLY A 931 -16.73 -22.10 -28.30
C GLY A 931 -15.66 -22.55 -27.29
N LEU A 932 -14.78 -23.49 -27.63
CA LEU A 932 -13.67 -23.89 -26.76
C LEU A 932 -12.48 -22.92 -26.91
N GLY A 933 -11.97 -22.41 -25.80
CA GLY A 933 -10.78 -21.56 -25.77
C GLY A 933 -9.71 -22.12 -24.84
N ALA A 934 -8.44 -21.85 -25.18
CA ALA A 934 -7.30 -22.11 -24.33
C ALA A 934 -6.31 -20.96 -24.44
N SER A 935 -5.67 -20.59 -23.33
CA SER A 935 -4.57 -19.63 -23.35
C SER A 935 -3.50 -19.96 -22.33
N VAL A 936 -2.27 -19.62 -22.68
CA VAL A 936 -1.11 -19.64 -21.78
C VAL A 936 -0.56 -18.23 -21.68
N ARG A 937 -0.39 -17.73 -20.47
CA ARG A 937 0.31 -16.47 -20.19
C ARG A 937 1.65 -16.75 -19.52
N TRP A 938 2.73 -16.19 -20.06
CA TRP A 938 4.05 -16.16 -19.46
C TRP A 938 4.28 -14.78 -18.85
N ARG A 939 4.57 -14.72 -17.54
CA ARG A 939 5.02 -13.52 -16.83
C ARG A 939 6.48 -13.69 -16.45
N PHE A 940 7.31 -12.69 -16.73
CA PHE A 940 8.75 -12.74 -16.50
C PHE A 940 9.25 -11.52 -15.73
N PHE A 941 10.16 -11.77 -14.79
CA PHE A 941 10.86 -10.77 -14.00
C PHE A 941 12.35 -11.07 -14.07
N GLN A 942 13.15 -10.10 -14.53
CA GLN A 942 14.59 -10.21 -14.48
C GLN A 942 15.12 -10.17 -13.05
N HIS A 943 16.27 -10.79 -12.81
CA HIS A 943 17.00 -10.74 -11.57
C HIS A 943 17.30 -9.30 -11.14
N VAL A 944 17.41 -9.13 -9.82
CA VAL A 944 17.84 -7.88 -9.17
C VAL A 944 18.96 -8.18 -8.18
N THR A 945 19.75 -7.17 -7.85
CA THR A 945 20.81 -7.27 -6.83
C THR A 945 20.55 -6.33 -5.66
N GLN A 946 21.08 -6.65 -4.48
CA GLN A 946 20.94 -5.80 -3.30
C GLN A 946 21.61 -4.44 -3.54
N ASP A 947 20.94 -3.35 -3.19
CA ASP A 947 21.41 -1.98 -3.35
C ASP A 947 22.75 -1.70 -2.68
N GLY A 948 22.99 -2.26 -1.49
CA GLY A 948 24.28 -2.25 -0.78
C GLY A 948 25.49 -2.67 -1.62
N SER A 949 25.29 -3.54 -2.61
CA SER A 949 26.37 -4.03 -3.50
C SER A 949 26.73 -3.07 -4.63
N SER A 950 25.95 -2.00 -4.80
CA SER A 950 26.17 -0.97 -5.81
C SER A 950 27.44 -0.17 -5.48
N SER A 951 28.18 0.23 -6.51
CA SER A 951 29.33 1.13 -6.36
C SER A 951 28.92 2.61 -6.22
N GLN A 952 27.62 2.90 -6.17
CA GLN A 952 27.11 4.27 -6.06
C GLN A 952 27.30 4.78 -4.63
N PRO A 953 27.91 5.97 -4.40
CA PRO A 953 28.28 6.42 -3.06
C PRO A 953 27.14 6.44 -2.03
N ALA A 954 25.91 6.72 -2.46
CA ALA A 954 24.74 6.74 -1.58
C ALA A 954 24.16 5.35 -1.28
N LEU A 955 24.55 4.32 -2.01
CA LEU A 955 24.04 2.95 -1.86
C LEU A 955 25.06 1.96 -1.32
N THR A 956 26.37 2.21 -1.47
CA THR A 956 27.41 1.29 -1.01
C THR A 956 27.25 1.01 0.49
N GLY A 957 27.14 -0.26 0.84
CA GLY A 957 26.98 -0.70 2.23
C GLY A 957 27.12 -2.20 2.40
N ASP A 958 26.95 -2.68 3.63
CA ASP A 958 27.04 -4.10 3.92
C ASP A 958 25.91 -4.88 3.23
N THR A 959 26.28 -6.04 2.68
CA THR A 959 25.34 -6.95 2.02
C THR A 959 25.36 -8.31 2.67
N GLN A 960 24.23 -9.01 2.56
CA GLN A 960 24.10 -10.37 3.07
C GLN A 960 24.09 -11.31 1.86
N PRO A 961 24.93 -12.36 1.80
CA PRO A 961 25.02 -13.26 0.64
C PRO A 961 23.66 -13.81 0.19
N ALA A 962 22.75 -14.06 1.13
CA ALA A 962 21.41 -14.58 0.88
C ALA A 962 20.46 -13.56 0.21
N ASN A 963 20.67 -12.27 0.48
CA ASN A 963 19.89 -11.17 -0.09
C ASN A 963 20.55 -10.57 -1.34
N LEU A 964 21.82 -10.89 -1.61
CA LEU A 964 22.63 -10.23 -2.63
C LEU A 964 22.02 -10.27 -4.03
N ARG A 965 21.35 -11.37 -4.40
CA ARG A 965 20.75 -11.54 -5.72
C ARG A 965 19.46 -12.33 -5.66
N MET A 966 18.38 -11.72 -6.16
CA MET A 966 17.14 -12.44 -6.47
C MET A 966 17.18 -12.93 -7.92
N PRO A 967 16.94 -14.22 -8.20
CA PRO A 967 17.09 -14.78 -9.54
C PRO A 967 15.99 -14.32 -10.51
N ASP A 968 16.17 -14.61 -11.80
CA ASP A 968 15.10 -14.44 -12.79
C ASP A 968 13.91 -15.35 -12.42
N VAL A 969 12.69 -14.84 -12.60
CA VAL A 969 11.46 -15.56 -12.25
C VAL A 969 10.51 -15.60 -13.43
N SER A 970 10.02 -16.81 -13.76
CA SER A 970 9.00 -17.06 -14.76
C SER A 970 7.77 -17.71 -14.13
N TYR A 971 6.60 -17.13 -14.35
CA TYR A 971 5.31 -17.74 -14.04
C TYR A 971 4.58 -18.06 -15.34
N PHE A 972 3.91 -19.21 -15.35
CA PHE A 972 3.03 -19.61 -16.44
C PHE A 972 1.62 -19.76 -15.89
N ASP A 973 0.66 -19.12 -16.54
CA ASP A 973 -0.75 -19.16 -16.19
C ASP A 973 -1.51 -19.85 -17.32
N LEU A 974 -2.41 -20.76 -16.97
CA LEU A 974 -3.22 -21.53 -17.92
C LEU A 974 -4.69 -21.18 -17.72
N ALA A 975 -5.40 -20.91 -18.81
CA ALA A 975 -6.86 -20.72 -18.78
C ALA A 975 -7.53 -21.50 -19.90
N LEU A 976 -8.60 -22.20 -19.56
CA LEU A 976 -9.48 -22.91 -20.48
C LEU A 976 -10.88 -22.31 -20.38
N THR A 977 -11.53 -22.09 -21.51
CA THR A 977 -12.88 -21.56 -21.60
C THR A 977 -13.76 -22.42 -22.49
N ALA A 978 -15.06 -22.44 -22.21
CA ALA A 978 -16.04 -23.13 -23.03
C ALA A 978 -17.33 -22.32 -23.08
N ARG A 979 -17.72 -21.85 -24.26
CA ARG A 979 -19.04 -21.28 -24.52
C ARG A 979 -19.98 -22.37 -25.03
N VAL A 980 -21.10 -22.56 -24.34
CA VAL A 980 -22.12 -23.56 -24.67
C VAL A 980 -23.43 -22.84 -25.00
N GLY A 981 -23.81 -22.86 -26.28
CA GLY A 981 -24.88 -22.00 -26.77
C GLY A 981 -24.56 -20.52 -26.60
N ASP A 982 -25.59 -19.68 -26.53
CA ASP A 982 -25.44 -18.22 -26.47
C ASP A 982 -25.40 -17.68 -25.03
N HIS A 983 -25.75 -18.52 -24.05
CA HIS A 983 -26.02 -18.07 -22.67
C HIS A 983 -25.00 -18.54 -21.63
N TYR A 984 -24.17 -19.54 -21.92
CA TYR A 984 -23.30 -20.16 -20.90
C TYR A 984 -21.84 -20.03 -21.29
N ALA A 985 -21.03 -19.39 -20.45
CA ALA A 985 -19.58 -19.33 -20.60
C ALA A 985 -18.89 -19.88 -19.34
N PHE A 986 -18.25 -21.04 -19.47
CA PHE A 986 -17.46 -21.67 -18.41
C PHE A 986 -15.99 -21.27 -18.54
N ARG A 987 -15.31 -21.15 -17.41
CA ARG A 987 -13.87 -20.91 -17.32
C ARG A 987 -13.26 -21.75 -16.21
N ILE A 988 -12.08 -22.31 -16.46
CA ILE A 988 -11.24 -22.95 -15.45
C ILE A 988 -9.78 -22.60 -15.76
N GLY A 989 -8.99 -22.33 -14.73
CA GLY A 989 -7.60 -22.03 -14.94
C GLY A 989 -6.76 -22.07 -13.67
N ALA A 990 -5.47 -21.84 -13.86
CA ALA A 990 -4.51 -21.79 -12.78
C ALA A 990 -3.39 -20.80 -13.10
N ASN A 991 -3.23 -19.80 -12.24
CA ASN A 991 -2.09 -18.88 -12.25
C ASN A 991 -0.94 -19.49 -11.44
N ASN A 992 0.30 -19.23 -11.86
CA ASN A 992 1.49 -19.93 -11.35
C ASN A 992 1.31 -21.46 -11.42
N PHE A 993 0.97 -21.96 -12.60
CA PHE A 993 0.63 -23.36 -12.88
C PHE A 993 1.70 -24.33 -12.37
N PHE A 994 2.98 -23.96 -12.40
CA PHE A 994 4.06 -24.82 -11.91
C PHE A 994 4.36 -24.72 -10.41
N ASP A 995 3.58 -23.92 -9.65
CA ASP A 995 3.79 -23.68 -8.22
C ASP A 995 5.24 -23.25 -7.93
N LYS A 996 5.72 -22.27 -8.71
CA LYS A 996 7.05 -21.69 -8.56
C LYS A 996 7.08 -20.87 -7.27
N GLN A 997 7.99 -21.23 -6.37
CA GLN A 997 8.25 -20.49 -5.13
C GLN A 997 8.88 -19.12 -5.47
N PRO A 998 8.43 -18.03 -4.81
CA PRO A 998 9.03 -16.70 -4.97
C PRO A 998 10.47 -16.64 -4.41
N PRO A 999 11.30 -15.69 -4.87
CA PRO A 999 12.57 -15.38 -4.21
C PRO A 999 12.38 -15.01 -2.74
N LEU A 1000 13.23 -15.57 -1.88
CA LEU A 1000 13.23 -15.27 -0.45
C LEU A 1000 14.10 -14.05 -0.13
N VAL A 1001 13.75 -13.36 0.93
CA VAL A 1001 14.49 -12.21 1.48
C VAL A 1001 14.41 -12.23 3.00
N GLY A 1002 15.54 -12.01 3.66
CA GLY A 1002 15.63 -11.93 5.11
C GLY A 1002 15.96 -10.52 5.59
N ASN A 1003 15.83 -10.29 6.89
CA ASN A 1003 16.29 -9.07 7.55
C ASN A 1003 17.81 -8.88 7.37
N PRO A 1004 18.29 -7.62 7.25
CA PRO A 1004 17.56 -6.38 7.48
C PRO A 1004 16.68 -5.90 6.30
N VAL A 1005 16.85 -6.44 5.09
CA VAL A 1005 16.14 -5.95 3.88
C VAL A 1005 14.60 -6.03 4.01
N CYS A 1006 14.08 -7.09 4.62
CA CYS A 1006 12.63 -7.27 4.81
C CYS A 1006 12.07 -6.58 6.07
N GLY A 1007 12.93 -6.12 6.99
CA GLY A 1007 12.56 -5.90 8.40
C GLY A 1007 11.68 -4.69 8.69
N GLY A 1008 11.59 -3.72 7.78
CA GLY A 1008 10.86 -2.47 7.98
C GLY A 1008 9.89 -2.09 6.86
N ASP A 1009 9.82 -2.84 5.76
CA ASP A 1009 8.94 -2.53 4.63
C ASP A 1009 7.67 -3.39 4.70
N SER A 1010 6.51 -2.74 4.86
CA SER A 1010 5.20 -3.41 4.93
C SER A 1010 4.85 -4.23 3.67
N ARG A 1011 5.50 -3.94 2.54
CA ARG A 1011 5.36 -4.70 1.28
C ARG A 1011 6.11 -6.02 1.28
N CYS A 1012 7.02 -6.23 2.25
CA CYS A 1012 7.62 -7.53 2.52
C CYS A 1012 6.72 -8.30 3.51
N ASN A 1013 6.24 -9.48 3.10
CA ASN A 1013 5.40 -10.32 3.95
C ASN A 1013 5.80 -11.79 3.79
N GLY A 1014 6.01 -12.50 4.90
CA GLY A 1014 6.40 -13.91 4.87
C GLY A 1014 7.75 -14.19 4.18
N ASN A 1015 8.74 -13.31 4.39
CA ASN A 1015 10.09 -13.38 3.82
C ASN A 1015 10.14 -13.25 2.28
N VAL A 1016 9.13 -12.63 1.67
CA VAL A 1016 9.05 -12.43 0.22
C VAL A 1016 8.46 -11.05 -0.09
N TRP A 1017 8.77 -10.53 -1.28
CA TRP A 1017 8.12 -9.34 -1.82
C TRP A 1017 6.73 -9.68 -2.36
N ALA A 1018 5.75 -9.79 -1.46
CA ALA A 1018 4.45 -10.35 -1.75
C ALA A 1018 3.66 -9.56 -2.80
N GLN A 1019 3.91 -8.25 -2.91
CA GLN A 1019 3.29 -7.36 -3.90
C GLN A 1019 3.91 -7.45 -5.31
N VAL A 1020 5.06 -8.12 -5.45
CA VAL A 1020 5.81 -8.21 -6.72
C VAL A 1020 5.75 -9.62 -7.30
N TYR A 1021 5.82 -10.64 -6.45
CA TYR A 1021 5.88 -12.05 -6.84
C TYR A 1021 4.66 -12.82 -6.30
N ASP A 1022 4.26 -13.87 -7.02
CA ASP A 1022 3.22 -14.81 -6.57
C ASP A 1022 3.69 -15.53 -5.30
N SER A 1023 3.25 -15.03 -4.15
CA SER A 1023 3.80 -15.36 -2.84
C SER A 1023 3.09 -16.50 -2.10
N VAL A 1024 1.89 -16.87 -2.55
CA VAL A 1024 1.01 -17.82 -1.86
C VAL A 1024 1.01 -19.20 -2.54
N GLY A 1025 1.41 -19.31 -3.80
CA GLY A 1025 1.47 -20.57 -4.55
C GLY A 1025 0.59 -20.56 -5.80
N ARG A 1026 0.25 -21.75 -6.33
CA ARG A 1026 -0.64 -21.90 -7.48
C ARG A 1026 -2.05 -21.44 -7.13
N TYR A 1027 -2.60 -20.49 -7.88
CA TYR A 1027 -3.97 -20.01 -7.72
C TYR A 1027 -4.88 -20.69 -8.74
N ILE A 1028 -5.83 -21.51 -8.29
CA ILE A 1028 -6.74 -22.28 -9.15
C ILE A 1028 -8.13 -21.65 -9.06
N TYR A 1029 -8.81 -21.49 -10.20
CA TYR A 1029 -10.16 -20.93 -10.25
C TYR A 1029 -11.05 -21.67 -11.24
N ALA A 1030 -12.34 -21.65 -10.96
CA ALA A 1030 -13.40 -22.05 -11.87
C ALA A 1030 -14.57 -21.06 -11.76
N GLY A 1031 -15.18 -20.73 -12.89
CA GLY A 1031 -16.28 -19.78 -12.94
C GLY A 1031 -17.24 -20.04 -14.08
N VAL A 1032 -18.40 -19.42 -13.97
CA VAL A 1032 -19.48 -19.45 -14.96
C VAL A 1032 -20.03 -18.05 -15.12
N THR A 1033 -20.20 -17.62 -16.37
CA THR A 1033 -21.03 -16.48 -16.72
C THR A 1033 -22.30 -17.02 -17.39
N LEU A 1034 -23.46 -16.66 -16.85
CA LEU A 1034 -24.77 -16.85 -17.47
C LEU A 1034 -25.22 -15.51 -18.03
N ASP A 1035 -25.61 -15.44 -19.30
CA ASP A 1035 -26.00 -14.20 -19.99
C ASP A 1035 -27.33 -14.45 -20.72
N PHE A 1036 -28.41 -13.72 -20.40
CA PHE A 1036 -29.78 -13.97 -20.88
C PHE A 1036 -30.45 -12.73 -21.47
#